data_AF-A0A7Y0ES16-F1
#
_entry.id   AF-A0A7Y0ES16-F1
#
_cell.length_a   1.000
_cell.length_b   1.000
_cell.length_c   1.000
_cell.angle_alpha   90.00
_cell.angle_beta   90.00
_cell.angle_gamma   90.00
#
_symmetry.space_group_name_H-M   'P 1'
#
loop_
_entity.id
_entity.type
_entity.pdbx_description
1 polymer ?
#
loop_
_entity_poly.entity_id
_entity_poly.type
_entity_poly.pdbx_seq_one_letter_code
_entity_poly.pdbx_strand_id
1 'polypeptide(L)'
;MTTYNERQPWMQDLIPLIAAPAQLWCTSDGCVGDIDGVAIRSGAVGIDGLYVGDTRVLSSIQWMVDDETPTPISFRAISHDASVGTLIARGIDGATVDPAVRLDEHRHLTPAGLTERMVVRSSLDHDIDITLRATVRMDMATMQEVKGGAKSSAVSNGTVTIAQEASDRVHVVCGPVTADIDMSDVDMSDGAMDTPADAGTALSMKAQPALSIDGMVCEMRWPLHVAARGSATAAFTIAVASSNQPVIDARTTCPWQDVRVSAADSRVSRWVNASLGDLAGLRMSVPALPDDEFLAAGAPWFFTLFGRDSLWAARFMLPLTTVTAMGTLRTLAHFQATASDPETNADPGKIPHELRGEAVVSEGAFASDGMSLPPLYYGTIDATPLWIILLGEAWRWGAPEDQVRELLPNLEAALAWLRDWGDCDGDGFLEYIDRSGHGLSNQGWKDSGDSVRWHDGSIAEGPIALCEVQGYAYQAALAGADLLDHFGRDGGDAWREWAAQLKARFNKAFWVDDGNGRYPAIALDARKRPVDSLTSNIGHLLGTGILDERGVADVVTRLMGDDMMSGYGVRTMSADCGGYWPHSYHCGSVWAHDSAIAMCGLRDEGYVTEAVRVAEGLIRAADAFDYQIPELYSGDSSDCGGPSPYPAACHPQAWSAASSVAVLSVLLGLTPDGSTPVDSPLAQDLRLERGE
;
A
#
# COMPACT_ATOMS: atom_id res chain seq x y z
N MET A 1 6.16 35.85 -4.66
CA MET A 1 6.17 34.65 -5.52
C MET A 1 7.14 33.67 -4.92
N THR A 2 6.66 32.75 -4.12
CA THR A 2 7.41 31.56 -3.70
C THR A 2 7.85 30.84 -4.98
N THR A 3 9.15 30.69 -5.18
CA THR A 3 9.70 29.95 -6.30
C THR A 3 9.26 28.50 -6.21
N TYR A 4 8.41 28.09 -7.14
CA TYR A 4 8.02 26.71 -7.39
C TYR A 4 9.27 25.88 -7.73
N ASN A 5 9.55 24.84 -6.94
CA ASN A 5 10.54 23.83 -7.28
C ASN A 5 9.80 22.50 -7.42
N GLU A 6 10.01 21.79 -8.53
CA GLU A 6 9.54 20.42 -8.70
C GLU A 6 10.23 19.54 -7.68
N ARG A 7 9.45 19.02 -6.75
CA ARG A 7 9.87 18.22 -5.60
C ARG A 7 8.80 17.18 -5.35
N GLN A 8 9.22 15.99 -4.96
CA GLN A 8 8.27 14.99 -4.50
C GLN A 8 7.44 15.55 -3.34
N PRO A 9 6.12 15.46 -3.41
CA PRO A 9 5.27 15.97 -2.36
C PRO A 9 5.31 15.08 -1.11
N TRP A 10 5.06 15.74 0.01
CA TRP A 10 4.98 15.11 1.31
C TRP A 10 3.50 14.89 1.67
N MET A 11 3.24 13.82 2.40
CA MET A 11 1.89 13.30 2.63
C MET A 11 1.69 12.71 4.03
N GLN A 12 2.69 12.77 4.92
CA GLN A 12 2.63 12.14 6.24
C GLN A 12 1.50 12.65 7.16
N ASP A 13 0.90 13.80 6.85
CA ASP A 13 -0.17 14.45 7.61
C ASP A 13 -1.53 14.40 6.90
N LEU A 14 -1.62 13.71 5.77
CA LEU A 14 -2.85 13.55 5.02
C LEU A 14 -3.61 12.31 5.48
N ILE A 15 -4.92 12.33 5.30
CA ILE A 15 -5.82 11.23 5.63
C ILE A 15 -6.40 10.69 4.31
N PRO A 16 -6.21 9.40 4.01
CA PRO A 16 -6.78 8.76 2.85
C PRO A 16 -8.21 8.25 3.13
N LEU A 17 -9.07 8.30 2.11
CA LEU A 17 -10.15 7.32 1.92
C LEU A 17 -9.79 6.45 0.73
N ILE A 18 -9.99 5.14 0.83
CA ILE A 18 -9.56 4.13 -0.12
C ILE A 18 -10.75 3.20 -0.43
N ALA A 19 -11.06 3.09 -1.72
CA ALA A 19 -11.99 2.11 -2.27
C ALA A 19 -11.45 1.72 -3.64
N ALA A 20 -10.50 0.79 -3.67
CA ALA A 20 -9.73 0.46 -4.86
C ALA A 20 -10.61 0.24 -6.13
N PRO A 21 -10.26 0.85 -7.29
CA PRO A 21 -9.05 1.62 -7.57
C PRO A 21 -9.16 3.13 -7.31
N ALA A 22 -10.16 3.58 -6.56
CA ALA A 22 -10.31 4.97 -6.17
C ALA A 22 -9.63 5.30 -4.83
N GLN A 23 -9.13 6.52 -4.71
CA GLN A 23 -8.55 7.07 -3.48
C GLN A 23 -8.82 8.57 -3.39
N LEU A 24 -9.11 9.07 -2.18
CA LEU A 24 -9.28 10.49 -1.88
C LEU A 24 -8.29 10.90 -0.79
N TRP A 25 -7.52 11.94 -1.05
CA TRP A 25 -6.54 12.49 -0.10
C TRP A 25 -6.98 13.85 0.42
N CYS A 26 -7.05 13.99 1.74
CA CYS A 26 -7.44 15.22 2.42
C CYS A 26 -6.54 15.50 3.62
N THR A 27 -6.58 16.72 4.16
CA THR A 27 -5.87 17.07 5.40
C THR A 27 -6.54 16.51 6.65
N SER A 28 -5.86 16.65 7.78
CA SER A 28 -6.38 16.30 9.10
C SER A 28 -7.67 17.03 9.52
N ASP A 29 -7.99 18.17 8.89
CA ASP A 29 -9.26 18.89 9.05
C ASP A 29 -10.27 18.60 7.93
N GLY A 30 -9.97 17.66 7.04
CA GLY A 30 -10.84 17.19 5.97
C GLY A 30 -10.78 18.02 4.70
N CYS A 31 -9.93 19.04 4.56
CA CYS A 31 -9.85 19.82 3.32
C CYS A 31 -9.17 19.03 2.19
N VAL A 32 -9.72 19.14 0.97
CA VAL A 32 -9.13 18.57 -0.25
C VAL A 32 -8.58 19.72 -1.08
N GLY A 33 -7.27 19.92 -1.03
CA GLY A 33 -6.55 20.87 -1.88
C GLY A 33 -6.89 22.35 -1.66
N ASP A 34 -6.54 23.16 -2.65
CA ASP A 34 -6.82 24.60 -2.71
C ASP A 34 -7.53 24.93 -4.03
N ILE A 35 -8.46 25.87 -4.04
CA ILE A 35 -9.23 26.23 -5.24
C ILE A 35 -8.48 27.26 -6.10
N ASP A 36 -7.68 28.11 -5.46
CA ASP A 36 -6.90 29.17 -6.11
C ASP A 36 -5.68 28.62 -6.88
N GLY A 37 -5.40 27.32 -6.74
CA GLY A 37 -4.32 26.61 -7.41
C GLY A 37 -4.08 25.25 -6.76
N VAL A 38 -3.08 24.49 -7.20
CA VAL A 38 -2.75 23.27 -6.45
C VAL A 38 -2.15 23.66 -5.10
N ALA A 39 -2.63 23.05 -4.02
CA ALA A 39 -2.13 23.30 -2.67
C ALA A 39 -0.59 23.15 -2.66
N ILE A 40 0.12 24.11 -2.09
CA ILE A 40 1.58 23.99 -1.93
C ILE A 40 1.88 23.57 -0.50
N ARG A 41 2.34 22.33 -0.32
CA ARG A 41 2.73 21.77 0.98
C ARG A 41 4.22 21.52 0.98
N SER A 42 4.91 22.01 2.02
CA SER A 42 6.37 21.84 2.17
C SER A 42 7.21 22.27 0.95
N GLY A 43 6.70 23.22 0.17
CA GLY A 43 7.35 23.75 -1.03
C GLY A 43 7.16 22.92 -2.31
N ALA A 44 6.21 21.98 -2.33
CA ALA A 44 5.83 21.14 -3.47
C ALA A 44 4.31 21.17 -3.74
N VAL A 45 3.90 20.71 -4.91
CA VAL A 45 2.48 20.50 -5.30
C VAL A 45 1.89 19.37 -4.45
N GLY A 46 0.91 19.65 -3.61
CA GLY A 46 0.26 18.66 -2.75
C GLY A 46 -0.40 17.53 -3.53
N ILE A 47 -0.54 16.38 -2.87
CA ILE A 47 -1.21 15.19 -3.42
C ILE A 47 -2.71 15.16 -3.17
N ASP A 48 -3.25 16.17 -2.48
CA ASP A 48 -4.68 16.26 -2.19
C ASP A 48 -5.50 16.06 -3.47
N GLY A 49 -6.61 15.33 -3.36
CA GLY A 49 -7.46 15.08 -4.52
C GLY A 49 -8.10 13.69 -4.60
N LEU A 50 -9.01 13.56 -5.56
CA LEU A 50 -9.64 12.30 -5.94
C LEU A 50 -8.86 11.68 -7.10
N TYR A 51 -8.48 10.42 -6.95
CA TYR A 51 -7.83 9.63 -7.99
C TYR A 51 -8.66 8.39 -8.27
N VAL A 52 -8.61 7.94 -9.52
CA VAL A 52 -9.09 6.61 -9.90
C VAL A 52 -8.05 6.00 -10.84
N GLY A 53 -7.45 4.88 -10.42
CA GLY A 53 -6.23 4.36 -11.05
C GLY A 53 -5.07 5.35 -10.93
N ASP A 54 -4.27 5.47 -11.99
CA ASP A 54 -3.06 6.31 -12.03
C ASP A 54 -3.35 7.78 -12.43
N THR A 55 -4.57 8.28 -12.23
CA THR A 55 -4.97 9.65 -12.60
C THR A 55 -5.61 10.37 -11.43
N ARG A 56 -5.08 11.54 -11.07
CA ARG A 56 -5.77 12.51 -10.22
C ARG A 56 -6.83 13.21 -11.06
N VAL A 57 -8.09 12.90 -10.80
CA VAL A 57 -9.23 13.50 -11.50
C VAL A 57 -9.46 14.92 -11.00
N LEU A 58 -9.42 15.09 -9.68
CA LEU A 58 -9.67 16.34 -8.98
C LEU A 58 -8.50 16.70 -8.07
N SER A 59 -8.08 17.97 -8.09
CA SER A 59 -7.08 18.49 -7.16
C SER A 59 -7.70 19.20 -5.95
N SER A 60 -8.99 19.56 -5.99
CA SER A 60 -9.63 20.23 -4.85
C SER A 60 -11.15 20.07 -4.79
N ILE A 61 -11.68 20.09 -3.56
CA ILE A 61 -13.12 20.17 -3.24
C ILE A 61 -13.27 21.19 -2.09
N GLN A 62 -14.07 22.23 -2.29
CA GLN A 62 -14.30 23.27 -1.29
C GLN A 62 -15.78 23.63 -1.12
N TRP A 63 -16.21 23.72 0.14
CA TRP A 63 -17.54 24.17 0.52
C TRP A 63 -17.52 25.62 1.01
N MET A 64 -18.57 26.39 0.71
CA MET A 64 -18.79 27.75 1.21
C MET A 64 -20.25 27.98 1.61
N VAL A 65 -20.47 28.82 2.61
CA VAL A 65 -21.78 29.33 3.03
C VAL A 65 -21.77 30.85 2.89
N ASP A 66 -22.66 31.41 2.06
CA ASP A 66 -22.80 32.86 1.85
C ASP A 66 -21.46 33.59 1.62
N ASP A 67 -20.59 33.00 0.79
CA ASP A 67 -19.27 33.54 0.44
C ASP A 67 -18.18 33.43 1.52
N GLU A 68 -18.43 32.67 2.58
CA GLU A 68 -17.44 32.34 3.60
C GLU A 68 -17.17 30.83 3.68
N THR A 69 -15.90 30.46 3.82
CA THR A 69 -15.50 29.06 4.08
C THR A 69 -15.89 28.68 5.51
N PRO A 70 -16.73 27.64 5.72
CA PRO A 70 -17.05 27.19 7.06
C PRO A 70 -15.80 26.63 7.75
N THR A 71 -15.66 26.88 9.05
CA THR A 71 -14.47 26.47 9.81
C THR A 71 -14.61 25.02 10.26
N PRO A 72 -13.71 24.10 9.86
CA PRO A 72 -13.72 22.73 10.36
C PRO A 72 -13.36 22.70 11.85
N ILE A 73 -14.09 21.91 12.64
CA ILE A 73 -13.84 21.71 14.08
C ILE A 73 -13.59 20.25 14.44
N SER A 74 -13.98 19.31 13.58
CA SER A 74 -13.61 17.90 13.68
C SER A 74 -13.71 17.21 12.33
N PHE A 75 -12.81 16.25 12.08
CA PHE A 75 -12.88 15.36 10.93
C PHE A 75 -12.54 13.94 11.39
N ARG A 76 -13.19 12.94 10.80
CA ARG A 76 -12.95 11.54 11.12
C ARG A 76 -13.26 10.65 9.91
N ALA A 77 -12.29 9.81 9.53
CA ALA A 77 -12.56 8.62 8.73
C ALA A 77 -13.30 7.59 9.61
N ILE A 78 -14.50 7.17 9.19
CA ILE A 78 -15.36 6.24 9.94
C ILE A 78 -15.21 4.79 9.44
N SER A 79 -14.73 4.63 8.21
CA SER A 79 -14.33 3.39 7.54
C SER A 79 -13.17 3.71 6.58
N HIS A 80 -12.64 2.71 5.88
CA HIS A 80 -11.60 2.95 4.87
C HIS A 80 -12.11 3.83 3.71
N ASP A 81 -13.41 3.86 3.44
CA ASP A 81 -14.03 4.53 2.28
C ASP A 81 -14.96 5.69 2.64
N ALA A 82 -15.18 6.00 3.93
CA ALA A 82 -16.10 7.06 4.33
C ALA A 82 -15.56 7.95 5.45
N SER A 83 -15.94 9.22 5.42
CA SER A 83 -15.61 10.20 6.47
C SER A 83 -16.77 11.09 6.86
N VAL A 84 -16.70 11.63 8.08
CA VAL A 84 -17.58 12.68 8.58
C VAL A 84 -16.76 13.86 9.08
N GLY A 85 -17.02 15.04 8.51
CA GLY A 85 -16.54 16.33 8.95
C GLY A 85 -17.62 17.11 9.70
N THR A 86 -17.23 17.92 10.68
CA THR A 86 -18.11 18.92 11.29
C THR A 86 -17.49 20.30 11.12
N LEU A 87 -18.25 21.20 10.52
CA LEU A 87 -17.84 22.56 10.22
C LEU A 87 -18.85 23.57 10.80
N ILE A 88 -18.40 24.80 11.00
CA ILE A 88 -19.20 25.89 11.55
C ILE A 88 -19.26 27.06 10.56
N ALA A 89 -20.47 27.53 10.25
CA ALA A 89 -20.67 28.78 9.50
C ALA A 89 -20.57 29.96 10.46
N ARG A 90 -19.40 30.61 10.51
CA ARG A 90 -19.12 31.71 11.44
C ARG A 90 -19.77 33.04 11.04
N GLY A 91 -20.09 33.22 9.76
CA GLY A 91 -20.76 34.42 9.24
C GLY A 91 -22.25 34.53 9.60
N ILE A 92 -22.84 33.51 10.23
CA ILE A 92 -24.25 33.50 10.65
C ILE A 92 -24.35 33.62 12.17
N ASP A 93 -24.71 34.82 12.63
CA ASP A 93 -24.78 35.15 14.05
C ASP A 93 -25.97 34.49 14.77
N GLY A 94 -25.72 34.07 16.01
CA GLY A 94 -26.73 33.60 16.95
C GLY A 94 -27.10 34.63 18.02
N ALA A 95 -28.02 34.24 18.91
CA ALA A 95 -28.36 35.04 20.09
C ALA A 95 -27.28 35.01 21.20
N THR A 96 -26.32 34.08 21.11
CA THR A 96 -25.21 33.91 22.05
C THR A 96 -23.88 33.90 21.30
N VAL A 97 -22.77 33.74 22.04
CA VAL A 97 -21.43 33.55 21.46
C VAL A 97 -21.21 32.15 20.88
N ASP A 98 -22.15 31.23 21.11
CA ASP A 98 -22.06 29.86 20.59
C ASP A 98 -22.45 29.82 19.12
N PRO A 99 -21.83 28.94 18.30
CA PRO A 99 -22.20 28.79 16.91
C PRO A 99 -23.68 28.45 16.70
N ALA A 100 -24.35 29.22 15.85
CA ALA A 100 -25.78 29.02 15.56
C ALA A 100 -26.03 28.02 14.42
N VAL A 101 -25.07 27.90 13.49
CA VAL A 101 -25.19 27.06 12.30
C VAL A 101 -24.00 26.12 12.17
N ARG A 102 -24.30 24.83 12.08
CA ARG A 102 -23.33 23.74 11.91
C ARG A 102 -23.57 23.04 10.58
N LEU A 103 -22.49 22.53 10.00
CA LEU A 103 -22.52 21.70 8.81
C LEU A 103 -21.90 20.34 9.13
N ASP A 104 -22.54 19.26 8.70
CA ASP A 104 -22.01 17.90 8.72
C ASP A 104 -21.66 17.49 7.28
N GLU A 105 -20.37 17.34 7.00
CA GLU A 105 -19.86 16.86 5.72
C GLU A 105 -19.75 15.34 5.78
N HIS A 106 -20.36 14.65 4.82
CA HIS A 106 -20.30 13.21 4.67
C HIS A 106 -19.69 12.89 3.32
N ARG A 107 -18.59 12.12 3.32
CA ARG A 107 -17.96 11.60 2.11
C ARG A 107 -18.11 10.10 2.08
N HIS A 108 -18.42 9.58 0.90
CA HIS A 108 -18.42 8.16 0.63
C HIS A 108 -17.72 7.92 -0.70
N LEU A 109 -16.58 7.24 -0.64
CA LEU A 109 -15.79 6.84 -1.78
C LEU A 109 -16.24 5.46 -2.24
N THR A 110 -16.32 5.28 -3.54
CA THR A 110 -16.57 3.99 -4.19
C THR A 110 -15.49 3.76 -5.23
N PRO A 111 -15.30 2.53 -5.72
CA PRO A 111 -14.38 2.27 -6.82
C PRO A 111 -14.62 3.12 -8.07
N ALA A 112 -15.87 3.58 -8.26
CA ALA A 112 -16.28 4.37 -9.40
C ALA A 112 -16.29 5.89 -9.13
N GLY A 113 -15.87 6.36 -7.96
CA GLY A 113 -15.80 7.80 -7.65
C GLY A 113 -16.33 8.17 -6.27
N LEU A 114 -16.82 9.40 -6.11
CA LEU A 114 -17.06 10.04 -4.82
C LEU A 114 -18.47 10.61 -4.70
N THR A 115 -19.10 10.41 -3.54
CA THR A 115 -20.30 11.14 -3.13
C THR A 115 -19.95 12.12 -2.01
N GLU A 116 -20.31 13.38 -2.21
CA GLU A 116 -20.14 14.48 -1.26
C GLU A 116 -21.52 14.98 -0.82
N ARG A 117 -21.77 14.95 0.49
CA ARG A 117 -23.05 15.39 1.07
C ARG A 117 -22.81 16.34 2.23
N MET A 118 -23.52 17.46 2.21
CA MET A 118 -23.45 18.48 3.24
C MET A 118 -24.82 18.67 3.90
N VAL A 119 -24.89 18.45 5.21
CA VAL A 119 -26.10 18.68 6.02
C VAL A 119 -25.94 19.95 6.84
N VAL A 120 -26.72 20.98 6.55
CA VAL A 120 -26.73 22.23 7.32
C VAL A 120 -27.79 22.14 8.41
N ARG A 121 -27.44 22.49 9.64
CA ARG A 121 -28.33 22.51 10.81
C ARG A 121 -28.29 23.87 11.49
N SER A 122 -29.46 24.42 11.79
CA SER A 122 -29.60 25.70 12.50
C SER A 122 -30.16 25.48 13.90
N SER A 123 -29.61 26.18 14.90
CA SER A 123 -30.18 26.27 16.25
C SER A 123 -31.08 27.49 16.44
N LEU A 124 -31.17 28.37 15.43
CA LEU A 124 -31.95 29.60 15.47
C LEU A 124 -33.44 29.31 15.57
N ASP A 125 -34.17 30.22 16.24
CA ASP A 125 -35.61 30.15 16.45
C ASP A 125 -36.44 30.76 15.31
N HIS A 126 -35.76 31.18 14.24
CA HIS A 126 -36.34 31.70 13.01
C HIS A 126 -35.67 31.04 11.81
N ASP A 127 -36.36 31.07 10.67
CA ASP A 127 -35.83 30.52 9.43
C ASP A 127 -34.66 31.37 8.91
N ILE A 128 -33.70 30.72 8.27
CA ILE A 128 -32.61 31.37 7.55
C ILE A 128 -32.58 30.91 6.11
N ASP A 129 -32.12 31.82 5.24
CA ASP A 129 -31.81 31.50 3.86
C ASP A 129 -30.32 31.64 3.67
N ILE A 130 -29.72 30.63 3.08
CA ILE A 130 -28.28 30.59 2.81
C ILE A 130 -28.05 30.13 1.37
N THR A 131 -26.91 30.50 0.83
CA THR A 131 -26.37 29.93 -0.39
C THR A 131 -25.22 29.00 -0.03
N LEU A 132 -25.47 27.70 -0.12
CA LEU A 132 -24.42 26.69 -0.01
C LEU A 132 -23.77 26.50 -1.37
N ARG A 133 -22.43 26.43 -1.41
CA ARG A 133 -21.67 26.23 -2.64
C ARG A 133 -20.63 25.15 -2.47
N ALA A 134 -20.48 24.32 -3.50
CA ALA A 134 -19.37 23.41 -3.66
C ALA A 134 -18.60 23.81 -4.91
N THR A 135 -17.28 23.89 -4.79
CA THR A 135 -16.38 24.19 -5.90
C THR A 135 -15.39 23.05 -6.04
N VAL A 136 -15.28 22.48 -7.24
CA VAL A 136 -14.36 21.40 -7.55
C VAL A 136 -13.42 21.80 -8.67
N ARG A 137 -12.15 21.40 -8.58
CA ARG A 137 -11.12 21.70 -9.58
C ARG A 137 -10.58 20.42 -10.21
N MET A 138 -10.71 20.31 -11.53
CA MET A 138 -10.16 19.21 -12.31
C MET A 138 -8.71 19.49 -12.70
N ASP A 139 -7.86 18.47 -12.72
CA ASP A 139 -6.53 18.59 -13.32
C ASP A 139 -6.08 17.39 -14.15
N MET A 140 -6.65 16.20 -13.98
CA MET A 140 -6.30 15.02 -14.79
C MET A 140 -4.79 14.73 -14.81
N ALA A 141 -4.11 15.02 -13.68
CA ALA A 141 -2.67 14.80 -13.55
C ALA A 141 -2.37 13.30 -13.47
N THR A 142 -1.30 12.86 -14.11
CA THR A 142 -0.86 11.46 -13.98
C THR A 142 -0.20 11.22 -12.62
N MET A 143 -0.18 9.98 -12.16
CA MET A 143 0.49 9.61 -10.91
C MET A 143 1.97 10.01 -10.91
N GLN A 144 2.67 9.94 -12.06
CA GLN A 144 4.07 10.33 -12.16
C GLN A 144 4.27 11.84 -12.08
N GLU A 145 3.38 12.63 -12.69
CA GLU A 145 3.40 14.09 -12.54
C GLU A 145 3.20 14.49 -11.08
N VAL A 146 2.20 13.91 -10.40
CA VAL A 146 1.95 14.16 -8.98
C VAL A 146 3.15 13.73 -8.13
N LYS A 147 3.67 12.52 -8.33
CA LYS A 147 4.84 12.01 -7.60
C LYS A 147 6.08 12.87 -7.82
N GLY A 148 6.30 13.38 -9.02
CA GLY A 148 7.39 14.31 -9.35
C GLY A 148 7.16 15.74 -8.86
N GLY A 149 5.97 16.06 -8.34
CA GLY A 149 5.56 17.42 -8.00
C GLY A 149 5.40 18.35 -9.20
N ALA A 150 5.23 17.77 -10.40
CA ALA A 150 5.00 18.47 -11.65
C ALA A 150 3.53 18.94 -11.76
N LYS A 151 3.27 19.84 -12.71
CA LYS A 151 1.90 20.25 -13.05
C LYS A 151 1.32 19.29 -14.08
N SER A 152 0.00 19.16 -14.10
CA SER A 152 -0.73 18.42 -15.14
C SER A 152 -0.35 18.93 -16.54
N SER A 153 0.24 18.04 -17.35
CA SER A 153 0.44 18.27 -18.77
C SER A 153 -0.89 18.28 -19.52
N ALA A 154 -1.90 17.53 -19.07
CA ALA A 154 -3.23 17.50 -19.69
C ALA A 154 -3.89 18.89 -19.68
N VAL A 155 -3.82 19.60 -18.56
CA VAL A 155 -4.30 20.99 -18.45
C VAL A 155 -3.42 21.93 -19.28
N SER A 156 -2.09 21.79 -19.18
CA SER A 156 -1.14 22.68 -19.85
C SER A 156 -1.21 22.58 -21.38
N ASN A 157 -1.51 21.38 -21.89
CA ASN A 157 -1.66 21.09 -23.32
C ASN A 157 -3.09 21.30 -23.82
N GLY A 158 -4.05 21.60 -22.95
CA GLY A 158 -5.46 21.81 -23.31
C GLY A 158 -6.16 20.55 -23.80
N THR A 159 -5.81 19.37 -23.27
CA THR A 159 -6.42 18.08 -23.65
C THR A 159 -7.64 17.72 -22.81
N VAL A 160 -7.89 18.45 -21.71
CA VAL A 160 -9.08 18.29 -20.87
C VAL A 160 -10.25 19.03 -21.49
N THR A 161 -11.33 18.31 -21.79
CA THR A 161 -12.59 18.89 -22.27
C THR A 161 -13.62 18.84 -21.14
N ILE A 162 -14.23 19.99 -20.82
CA ILE A 162 -15.32 20.10 -19.84
C ILE A 162 -16.56 20.64 -20.56
N ALA A 163 -17.65 19.90 -20.48
CA ALA A 163 -18.93 20.28 -21.09
C ALA A 163 -20.07 20.14 -20.08
N GLN A 164 -20.91 21.16 -20.00
CA GLN A 164 -22.18 21.06 -19.28
C GLN A 164 -23.20 20.33 -20.16
N GLU A 165 -23.58 19.12 -19.78
CA GLU A 165 -24.53 18.31 -20.56
C GLU A 165 -25.99 18.64 -20.21
N ALA A 166 -26.23 19.00 -18.95
CA ALA A 166 -27.54 19.39 -18.42
C ALA A 166 -27.41 20.54 -17.42
N SER A 167 -28.53 21.07 -16.91
CA SER A 167 -28.52 22.16 -15.92
C SER A 167 -27.77 21.80 -14.62
N ASP A 168 -27.62 20.51 -14.35
CA ASP A 168 -27.17 19.87 -13.12
C ASP A 168 -26.07 18.81 -13.37
N ARG A 169 -25.54 18.72 -14.59
CA ARG A 169 -24.52 17.72 -14.94
C ARG A 169 -23.38 18.30 -15.77
N VAL A 170 -22.15 17.94 -15.39
CA VAL A 170 -20.92 18.23 -16.14
C VAL A 170 -20.24 16.94 -16.52
N HIS A 171 -19.88 16.82 -17.78
CA HIS A 171 -19.06 15.74 -18.31
C HIS A 171 -17.64 16.26 -18.61
N VAL A 172 -16.64 15.55 -18.11
CA VAL A 172 -15.23 15.84 -18.29
C VAL A 172 -14.58 14.68 -19.03
N VAL A 173 -13.76 14.97 -20.04
CA VAL A 173 -13.04 13.98 -20.83
C VAL A 173 -11.56 14.34 -20.93
N CYS A 174 -10.68 13.38 -20.66
CA CYS A 174 -9.26 13.46 -20.92
C CYS A 174 -8.73 12.09 -21.37
N GLY A 175 -8.56 11.91 -22.68
CA GLY A 175 -8.12 10.63 -23.25
C GLY A 175 -9.09 9.49 -22.89
N PRO A 176 -8.62 8.40 -22.26
CA PRO A 176 -9.47 7.27 -21.86
C PRO A 176 -10.26 7.53 -20.58
N VAL A 177 -9.99 8.61 -19.84
CA VAL A 177 -10.62 8.93 -18.55
C VAL A 177 -11.78 9.90 -18.77
N THR A 178 -12.94 9.57 -18.20
CA THR A 178 -14.11 10.44 -18.13
C THR A 178 -14.56 10.63 -16.70
N ALA A 179 -15.08 11.82 -16.38
CA ALA A 179 -15.69 12.09 -15.08
C ALA A 179 -17.02 12.85 -15.26
N ASP A 180 -18.06 12.38 -14.60
CA ASP A 180 -19.39 12.99 -14.56
C ASP A 180 -19.62 13.58 -13.18
N ILE A 181 -19.81 14.89 -13.10
CA ILE A 181 -20.27 15.57 -11.88
C ILE A 181 -21.78 15.75 -11.98
N ASP A 182 -22.51 15.24 -11.00
CA ASP A 182 -23.97 15.28 -10.98
C ASP A 182 -24.49 15.85 -9.66
N MET A 183 -25.37 16.86 -9.74
CA MET A 183 -26.08 17.45 -8.60
C MET A 183 -27.58 17.09 -8.55
N SER A 184 -28.05 16.28 -9.50
CA SER A 184 -29.43 15.80 -9.61
C SER A 184 -29.65 14.57 -8.74
N ASP A 185 -30.39 14.75 -7.64
CA ASP A 185 -30.90 13.69 -6.76
C ASP A 185 -29.91 12.57 -6.40
N VAL A 186 -29.06 12.83 -5.40
CA VAL A 186 -28.51 11.75 -4.58
C VAL A 186 -29.68 11.14 -3.81
N ASP A 187 -30.12 9.94 -4.22
CA ASP A 187 -31.24 9.22 -3.63
C ASP A 187 -31.07 9.14 -2.10
N MET A 188 -31.97 9.81 -1.37
CA MET A 188 -31.86 10.05 0.08
C MET A 188 -32.26 8.82 0.91
N SER A 189 -32.37 7.63 0.32
CA SER A 189 -32.91 6.42 0.94
C SER A 189 -31.92 5.30 1.22
N ASP A 190 -30.65 5.36 0.77
CA ASP A 190 -29.69 4.31 1.11
C ASP A 190 -29.14 4.50 2.53
N GLY A 191 -29.79 3.79 3.44
CA GLY A 191 -29.36 3.58 4.81
C GLY A 191 -28.13 2.70 4.88
N ALA A 192 -26.98 3.33 5.12
CA ALA A 192 -25.80 2.69 5.71
C ALA A 192 -25.01 3.70 6.55
N MET A 193 -25.70 4.44 7.42
CA MET A 193 -25.09 5.05 8.59
C MET A 193 -26.15 5.09 9.68
N ASP A 194 -25.95 4.31 10.74
CA ASP A 194 -26.74 4.37 11.98
C ASP A 194 -26.58 5.77 12.61
N THR A 195 -27.36 6.72 12.13
CA THR A 195 -27.64 7.97 12.85
C THR A 195 -28.91 7.77 13.68
N PRO A 196 -28.97 8.26 14.94
CA PRO A 196 -30.21 8.23 15.71
C PRO A 196 -31.33 8.92 14.93
N ALA A 197 -32.49 8.27 14.88
CA ALA A 197 -33.68 8.73 14.19
C ALA A 197 -34.05 10.16 14.61
N ASP A 198 -33.90 11.11 13.69
CA ASP A 198 -34.62 12.38 13.74
C ASP A 198 -35.38 12.58 12.43
N ALA A 199 -36.66 12.93 12.61
CA ALA A 199 -37.70 12.95 11.62
C ALA A 199 -37.32 13.76 10.37
N GLY A 200 -37.63 13.18 9.20
CA GLY A 200 -37.39 13.75 7.89
C GLY A 200 -37.86 15.19 7.77
N THR A 201 -36.98 16.04 7.24
CA THR A 201 -37.33 17.38 6.78
C THR A 201 -37.12 17.43 5.27
N ALA A 202 -38.20 17.75 4.57
CA ALA A 202 -38.20 17.92 3.12
C ALA A 202 -37.34 19.12 2.72
N LEU A 203 -36.60 18.98 1.62
CA LEU A 203 -35.91 20.08 0.94
C LEU A 203 -36.92 21.20 0.64
N SER A 204 -36.77 22.35 1.29
CA SER A 204 -37.42 23.59 0.87
C SER A 204 -36.38 24.41 0.11
N MET A 205 -36.42 24.34 -1.22
CA MET A 205 -35.53 25.11 -2.09
C MET A 205 -36.21 26.41 -2.50
N LYS A 206 -35.51 27.55 -2.36
CA LYS A 206 -36.05 28.87 -2.77
C LYS A 206 -35.89 29.16 -4.25
N ALA A 207 -34.88 28.56 -4.87
CA ALA A 207 -34.59 28.66 -6.29
C ALA A 207 -33.97 27.35 -6.77
N GLN A 208 -33.97 27.14 -8.09
CA GLN A 208 -33.33 25.97 -8.67
C GLN A 208 -31.83 25.99 -8.38
N PRO A 209 -31.21 24.83 -8.11
CA PRO A 209 -29.75 24.75 -8.07
C PRO A 209 -29.16 25.26 -9.39
N ALA A 210 -27.95 25.80 -9.31
CA ALA A 210 -27.23 26.30 -10.47
C ALA A 210 -25.85 25.68 -10.55
N LEU A 211 -25.41 25.40 -11.76
CA LEU A 211 -24.09 24.91 -12.08
C LEU A 211 -23.41 25.85 -13.05
N SER A 212 -22.12 26.12 -12.84
CA SER A 212 -21.30 26.92 -13.75
C SER A 212 -19.88 26.38 -13.88
N ILE A 213 -19.26 26.63 -15.03
CA ILE A 213 -17.89 26.20 -15.36
C ILE A 213 -17.05 27.43 -15.68
N ASP A 214 -15.88 27.55 -15.05
CA ASP A 214 -14.85 28.53 -15.39
C ASP A 214 -13.48 27.83 -15.50
N GLY A 215 -13.01 27.65 -16.74
CA GLY A 215 -11.79 26.91 -17.02
C GLY A 215 -11.88 25.46 -16.51
N MET A 216 -11.03 25.11 -15.54
CA MET A 216 -11.00 23.78 -14.91
C MET A 216 -11.83 23.68 -13.62
N VAL A 217 -12.59 24.72 -13.31
CA VAL A 217 -13.37 24.83 -12.07
C VAL A 217 -14.85 24.65 -12.38
N CYS A 218 -15.51 23.79 -11.63
CA CYS A 218 -16.97 23.65 -11.62
C CYS A 218 -17.52 24.15 -10.28
N GLU A 219 -18.42 25.13 -10.31
CA GLU A 219 -19.14 25.63 -9.14
C GLU A 219 -20.58 25.15 -9.17
N MET A 220 -21.03 24.55 -8.06
CA MET A 220 -22.40 24.16 -7.79
C MET A 220 -22.98 25.03 -6.67
N ARG A 221 -24.18 25.58 -6.89
CA ARG A 221 -24.86 26.54 -6.00
C ARG A 221 -26.24 26.00 -5.60
N TRP A 222 -26.50 25.92 -4.30
CA TRP A 222 -27.80 25.57 -3.73
C TRP A 222 -28.34 26.70 -2.84
N PRO A 223 -29.40 27.39 -3.28
CA PRO A 223 -30.17 28.31 -2.43
C PRO A 223 -31.06 27.50 -1.47
N LEU A 224 -30.62 27.39 -0.21
CA LEU A 224 -31.27 26.57 0.81
C LEU A 224 -32.08 27.43 1.78
N HIS A 225 -33.30 26.98 2.06
CA HIS A 225 -34.09 27.48 3.19
C HIS A 225 -33.95 26.51 4.35
N VAL A 226 -33.39 26.98 5.46
CA VAL A 226 -33.26 26.20 6.70
C VAL A 226 -34.29 26.73 7.68
N ALA A 227 -35.30 25.92 7.97
CA ALA A 227 -36.35 26.28 8.92
C ALA A 227 -35.77 26.51 10.33
N ALA A 228 -36.49 27.26 11.16
CA ALA A 228 -36.19 27.42 12.58
C ALA A 228 -35.95 26.06 13.24
N ARG A 229 -34.78 25.90 13.87
CA ARG A 229 -34.31 24.64 14.50
C ARG A 229 -34.30 23.43 13.56
N GLY A 230 -34.25 23.68 12.25
CA GLY A 230 -34.33 22.68 11.20
C GLY A 230 -33.00 22.40 10.53
N SER A 231 -33.06 21.63 9.45
CA SER A 231 -31.92 21.30 8.61
C SER A 231 -32.25 21.38 7.13
N ALA A 232 -31.21 21.50 6.31
CA ALA A 232 -31.26 21.36 4.86
C ALA A 232 -30.05 20.53 4.40
N THR A 233 -30.12 19.98 3.18
CA THR A 233 -29.05 19.14 2.64
C THR A 233 -28.76 19.52 1.20
N ALA A 234 -27.50 19.46 0.81
CA ALA A 234 -27.08 19.44 -0.59
C ALA A 234 -26.08 18.30 -0.78
N ALA A 235 -26.03 17.76 -1.99
CA ALA A 235 -25.09 16.71 -2.34
C ALA A 235 -24.75 16.77 -3.82
N PHE A 236 -23.60 16.21 -4.17
CA PHE A 236 -23.22 15.93 -5.54
C PHE A 236 -22.42 14.64 -5.59
N THR A 237 -22.37 14.02 -6.77
CA THR A 237 -21.54 12.86 -7.05
C THR A 237 -20.53 13.18 -8.13
N ILE A 238 -19.40 12.47 -8.09
CA ILE A 238 -18.41 12.42 -9.15
C ILE A 238 -18.28 10.95 -9.52
N ALA A 239 -18.76 10.58 -10.70
CA ALA A 239 -18.56 9.25 -11.26
C ALA A 239 -17.39 9.29 -12.25
N VAL A 240 -16.42 8.41 -12.09
CA VAL A 240 -15.22 8.34 -12.93
C VAL A 240 -15.20 6.99 -13.63
N ALA A 241 -14.92 7.01 -14.92
CA ALA A 241 -14.69 5.82 -15.71
C ALA A 241 -13.37 5.96 -16.48
N SER A 242 -12.71 4.83 -16.72
CA SER A 242 -11.56 4.79 -17.62
C SER A 242 -11.57 3.50 -18.43
N SER A 243 -11.43 3.63 -19.74
CA SER A 243 -11.47 2.48 -20.66
C SER A 243 -10.15 1.70 -20.75
N ASN A 244 -9.09 2.15 -20.07
CA ASN A 244 -7.75 1.56 -20.13
C ASN A 244 -7.18 1.22 -18.74
N GLN A 245 -8.04 0.97 -17.75
CA GLN A 245 -7.56 0.57 -16.43
C GLN A 245 -7.05 -0.88 -16.44
N PRO A 246 -5.81 -1.13 -15.97
CA PRO A 246 -5.25 -2.47 -15.89
C PRO A 246 -5.87 -3.30 -14.75
N VAL A 247 -6.46 -2.61 -13.77
CA VAL A 247 -7.02 -3.16 -12.54
C VAL A 247 -8.42 -2.61 -12.33
N ILE A 248 -9.27 -3.38 -11.67
CA ILE A 248 -10.66 -3.06 -11.34
C ILE A 248 -10.91 -3.37 -9.86
N ASP A 249 -12.08 -3.01 -9.37
CA ASP A 249 -12.55 -3.41 -8.04
C ASP A 249 -12.63 -4.93 -7.91
N ALA A 250 -12.31 -5.43 -6.71
CA ALA A 250 -12.59 -6.82 -6.37
C ALA A 250 -14.11 -7.01 -6.19
N ARG A 251 -14.73 -7.80 -7.07
CA ARG A 251 -16.19 -8.05 -7.06
C ARG A 251 -16.65 -9.03 -5.98
N THR A 252 -15.69 -9.79 -5.43
CA THR A 252 -15.96 -10.79 -4.41
C THR A 252 -16.22 -10.11 -3.06
N THR A 253 -16.90 -10.82 -2.16
CA THR A 253 -17.02 -10.41 -0.77
C THR A 253 -15.67 -10.50 -0.07
N CYS A 254 -15.34 -9.54 0.79
CA CYS A 254 -14.08 -9.53 1.54
C CYS A 254 -14.00 -10.78 2.44
N PRO A 255 -13.00 -11.69 2.25
CA PRO A 255 -12.93 -12.94 2.99
C PRO A 255 -12.75 -12.80 4.51
N TRP A 256 -12.40 -11.60 4.99
CA TRP A 256 -12.23 -11.28 6.40
C TRP A 256 -13.19 -10.18 6.89
N GLN A 257 -14.26 -9.86 6.16
CA GLN A 257 -15.20 -8.79 6.55
C GLN A 257 -15.78 -8.98 7.97
N ASP A 258 -15.97 -10.23 8.37
CA ASP A 258 -16.58 -10.64 9.65
C ASP A 258 -15.52 -11.04 10.69
N VAL A 259 -14.23 -10.82 10.39
CA VAL A 259 -13.14 -11.08 11.34
C VAL A 259 -12.95 -9.87 12.24
N ARG A 260 -12.97 -10.09 13.55
CA ARG A 260 -12.63 -9.08 14.55
C ARG A 260 -11.62 -9.65 15.54
N VAL A 261 -10.70 -8.80 15.99
CA VAL A 261 -9.71 -9.16 17.00
C VAL A 261 -10.00 -8.44 18.30
N SER A 262 -10.09 -9.18 19.40
CA SER A 262 -10.17 -8.68 20.76
C SER A 262 -8.96 -9.15 21.56
N ALA A 263 -8.44 -8.31 22.45
CA ALA A 263 -7.25 -8.59 23.26
C ALA A 263 -7.27 -7.77 24.54
N ALA A 264 -6.61 -8.25 25.61
CA ALA A 264 -6.44 -7.46 26.83
C ALA A 264 -5.62 -6.19 26.58
N ASP A 265 -4.60 -6.27 25.71
CA ASP A 265 -3.88 -5.11 25.21
C ASP A 265 -4.65 -4.48 24.04
N SER A 266 -5.25 -3.31 24.29
CA SER A 266 -6.05 -2.59 23.29
C SER A 266 -5.24 -2.17 22.06
N ARG A 267 -3.90 -2.08 22.16
CA ARG A 267 -3.05 -1.70 21.01
C ARG A 267 -3.02 -2.80 19.96
N VAL A 268 -3.00 -4.07 20.38
CA VAL A 268 -3.04 -5.23 19.47
C VAL A 268 -4.37 -5.25 18.71
N SER A 269 -5.49 -5.17 19.43
CA SER A 269 -6.82 -5.20 18.81
C SER A 269 -7.06 -3.98 17.91
N ARG A 270 -6.65 -2.77 18.31
CA ARG A 270 -6.78 -1.56 17.47
C ARG A 270 -5.99 -1.68 16.18
N TRP A 271 -4.72 -2.06 16.27
CA TRP A 271 -3.86 -2.19 15.09
C TRP A 271 -4.39 -3.24 14.12
N VAL A 272 -4.68 -4.46 14.60
CA VAL A 272 -5.14 -5.52 13.69
C VAL A 272 -6.47 -5.16 13.03
N ASN A 273 -7.44 -4.62 13.77
CA ASN A 273 -8.73 -4.25 13.18
C ASN A 273 -8.62 -3.06 12.19
N ALA A 274 -7.75 -2.08 12.45
CA ALA A 274 -7.47 -1.00 11.50
C ALA A 274 -6.83 -1.55 10.21
N SER A 275 -5.78 -2.38 10.34
CA SER A 275 -5.12 -3.04 9.21
C SER A 275 -6.09 -3.89 8.37
N LEU A 276 -7.03 -4.61 8.98
CA LEU A 276 -8.01 -5.41 8.23
C LEU A 276 -8.98 -4.52 7.42
N GLY A 277 -9.33 -3.33 7.93
CA GLY A 277 -10.08 -2.33 7.19
C GLY A 277 -9.29 -1.76 6.02
N ASP A 278 -8.03 -1.41 6.25
CA ASP A 278 -7.12 -0.93 5.20
C ASP A 278 -6.94 -1.95 4.08
N LEU A 279 -6.67 -3.21 4.44
CA LEU A 279 -6.56 -4.32 3.49
C LEU A 279 -7.86 -4.51 2.69
N ALA A 280 -9.03 -4.32 3.30
CA ALA A 280 -10.31 -4.41 2.59
C ALA A 280 -10.44 -3.32 1.52
N GLY A 281 -9.99 -2.10 1.82
CA GLY A 281 -9.96 -0.99 0.85
C GLY A 281 -8.97 -1.21 -0.30
N LEU A 282 -7.90 -2.00 -0.09
CA LEU A 282 -6.85 -2.28 -1.08
C LEU A 282 -7.17 -3.44 -2.04
N ARG A 283 -8.32 -4.10 -1.93
CA ARG A 283 -8.69 -5.27 -2.76
C ARG A 283 -8.99 -4.87 -4.20
N MET A 284 -8.29 -5.50 -5.15
CA MET A 284 -8.45 -5.31 -6.59
C MET A 284 -8.53 -6.64 -7.32
N SER A 285 -8.97 -6.58 -8.58
CA SER A 285 -8.88 -7.68 -9.55
C SER A 285 -8.37 -7.14 -10.88
N VAL A 286 -8.07 -8.02 -11.83
CA VAL A 286 -7.80 -7.62 -13.23
C VAL A 286 -9.02 -7.91 -14.09
N PRO A 287 -9.29 -7.13 -15.17
CA PRO A 287 -10.45 -7.35 -16.03
C PRO A 287 -10.60 -8.77 -16.58
N ALA A 288 -9.48 -9.45 -16.83
CA ALA A 288 -9.46 -10.82 -17.34
C ALA A 288 -9.86 -11.87 -16.29
N LEU A 289 -9.72 -11.56 -15.00
CA LEU A 289 -9.98 -12.43 -13.85
C LEU A 289 -10.74 -11.66 -12.76
N PRO A 290 -11.99 -11.23 -13.02
CA PRO A 290 -12.72 -10.32 -12.15
C PRO A 290 -13.15 -10.93 -10.80
N ASP A 291 -13.06 -12.26 -10.68
CA ASP A 291 -13.39 -13.00 -9.45
C ASP A 291 -12.13 -13.38 -8.64
N ASP A 292 -10.94 -13.07 -9.14
CA ASP A 292 -9.67 -13.29 -8.46
C ASP A 292 -9.16 -12.00 -7.84
N GLU A 293 -9.32 -11.90 -6.52
CA GLU A 293 -8.80 -10.75 -5.78
C GLU A 293 -7.30 -10.87 -5.51
N PHE A 294 -6.64 -9.72 -5.53
CA PHE A 294 -5.32 -9.49 -4.95
C PHE A 294 -5.34 -8.19 -4.16
N LEU A 295 -4.28 -7.93 -3.40
CA LEU A 295 -4.10 -6.68 -2.66
C LEU A 295 -3.16 -5.76 -3.42
N ALA A 296 -3.61 -4.53 -3.70
CA ALA A 296 -2.77 -3.48 -4.27
C ALA A 296 -1.61 -3.15 -3.31
N ALA A 297 -0.43 -2.79 -3.84
CA ALA A 297 0.77 -2.60 -3.01
C ALA A 297 0.56 -1.50 -1.96
N GLY A 298 0.13 -0.32 -2.38
CA GLY A 298 -0.42 0.70 -1.49
C GLY A 298 -0.55 2.08 -2.10
N ALA A 299 -1.26 2.92 -1.37
CA ALA A 299 -1.73 4.21 -1.84
C ALA A 299 -0.79 5.35 -1.40
N PRO A 300 -0.49 6.33 -2.27
CA PRO A 300 -1.03 6.51 -3.61
C PRO A 300 -0.14 5.95 -4.72
N TRP A 301 1.16 5.81 -4.47
CA TRP A 301 2.16 5.62 -5.53
C TRP A 301 2.10 4.28 -6.23
N PHE A 302 1.75 3.23 -5.47
CA PHE A 302 1.84 1.83 -5.89
C PHE A 302 0.46 1.17 -5.86
N PHE A 303 -0.60 1.94 -6.14
CA PHE A 303 -1.99 1.52 -6.02
C PHE A 303 -2.46 0.71 -7.23
N THR A 304 -1.79 -0.43 -7.46
CA THR A 304 -2.03 -1.39 -8.53
C THR A 304 -1.41 -2.75 -8.16
N LEU A 305 -1.41 -3.72 -9.08
CA LEU A 305 -0.73 -5.00 -8.91
C LEU A 305 0.80 -4.83 -8.91
N PHE A 306 1.43 -5.14 -7.77
CA PHE A 306 2.86 -5.40 -7.66
C PHE A 306 3.07 -6.83 -7.21
N GLY A 307 3.81 -7.63 -7.98
CA GLY A 307 3.93 -9.07 -7.76
C GLY A 307 4.42 -9.42 -6.37
N ARG A 308 5.60 -8.89 -5.98
CA ARG A 308 6.19 -9.16 -4.67
C ARG A 308 5.31 -8.70 -3.52
N ASP A 309 4.78 -7.49 -3.58
CA ASP A 309 3.98 -6.88 -2.51
C ASP A 309 2.69 -7.67 -2.29
N SER A 310 1.98 -7.99 -3.38
CA SER A 310 0.77 -8.82 -3.31
C SER A 310 1.09 -10.24 -2.79
N LEU A 311 2.21 -10.84 -3.18
CA LEU A 311 2.64 -12.15 -2.69
C LEU A 311 2.91 -12.15 -1.18
N TRP A 312 3.64 -11.16 -0.66
CA TRP A 312 3.91 -11.06 0.78
C TRP A 312 2.67 -10.73 1.59
N ALA A 313 1.86 -9.78 1.12
CA ALA A 313 0.60 -9.45 1.78
C ALA A 313 -0.33 -10.67 1.85
N ALA A 314 -0.49 -11.40 0.74
CA ALA A 314 -1.27 -12.63 0.72
C ALA A 314 -0.68 -13.74 1.61
N ARG A 315 0.65 -13.87 1.65
CA ARG A 315 1.36 -14.82 2.53
C ARG A 315 1.07 -14.55 4.01
N PHE A 316 1.12 -13.29 4.43
CA PHE A 316 0.77 -12.91 5.80
C PHE A 316 -0.71 -13.12 6.15
N MET A 317 -1.60 -13.10 5.15
CA MET A 317 -3.04 -13.31 5.33
C MET A 317 -3.47 -14.78 5.41
N LEU A 318 -2.59 -15.73 5.11
CA LEU A 318 -2.89 -17.18 5.14
C LEU A 318 -3.56 -17.68 6.42
N PRO A 319 -3.21 -17.20 7.64
CA PRO A 319 -3.90 -17.61 8.87
C PRO A 319 -5.38 -17.23 8.93
N LEU A 320 -5.82 -16.27 8.14
CA LEU A 320 -7.21 -15.83 8.07
C LEU A 320 -7.94 -16.43 6.88
N THR A 321 -7.31 -16.46 5.71
CA THR A 321 -7.91 -16.91 4.45
C THR A 321 -6.87 -17.40 3.44
N THR A 322 -7.23 -18.44 2.66
CA THR A 322 -6.48 -18.86 1.48
C THR A 322 -7.01 -18.25 0.18
N VAL A 323 -8.18 -17.60 0.21
CA VAL A 323 -8.86 -17.04 -0.99
C VAL A 323 -7.99 -15.99 -1.66
N THR A 324 -7.47 -15.03 -0.90
CA THR A 324 -6.61 -13.94 -1.41
C THR A 324 -5.28 -14.46 -1.95
N ALA A 325 -4.71 -15.49 -1.32
CA ALA A 325 -3.51 -16.16 -1.82
C ALA A 325 -3.78 -16.81 -3.17
N MET A 326 -4.86 -17.57 -3.31
CA MET A 326 -5.21 -18.23 -4.56
C MET A 326 -5.57 -17.25 -5.68
N GLY A 327 -6.28 -16.16 -5.38
CA GLY A 327 -6.58 -15.09 -6.34
C GLY A 327 -5.32 -14.35 -6.82
N THR A 328 -4.40 -14.04 -5.89
CA THR A 328 -3.09 -13.46 -6.21
C THR A 328 -2.26 -14.39 -7.10
N LEU A 329 -2.19 -15.69 -6.75
CA LEU A 329 -1.44 -16.69 -7.50
C LEU A 329 -1.96 -16.84 -8.92
N ARG A 330 -3.29 -16.94 -9.12
CA ARG A 330 -3.91 -17.02 -10.46
C ARG A 330 -3.71 -15.76 -11.27
N THR A 331 -3.87 -14.59 -10.65
CA THR A 331 -3.64 -13.29 -11.31
C THR A 331 -2.21 -13.16 -11.80
N LEU A 332 -1.22 -13.50 -10.96
CA LEU A 332 0.19 -13.44 -11.37
C LEU A 332 0.57 -14.52 -12.39
N ALA A 333 -0.02 -15.72 -12.28
CA ALA A 333 0.15 -16.79 -13.26
C ALA A 333 -0.38 -16.41 -14.65
N HIS A 334 -1.47 -15.63 -14.72
CA HIS A 334 -2.02 -15.12 -15.98
C HIS A 334 -1.01 -14.25 -16.74
N PHE A 335 -0.17 -13.49 -16.02
CA PHE A 335 0.88 -12.66 -16.58
C PHE A 335 2.27 -13.32 -16.55
N GLN A 336 2.38 -14.61 -16.25
CA GLN A 336 3.69 -15.29 -16.23
C GLN A 336 4.33 -15.23 -17.62
N ALA A 337 5.59 -14.79 -17.68
CA ALA A 337 6.30 -14.64 -18.94
C ALA A 337 6.50 -15.99 -19.64
N THR A 338 6.32 -16.02 -20.96
CA THR A 338 6.51 -17.23 -21.79
C THR A 338 7.70 -17.11 -22.75
N ALA A 339 8.29 -15.93 -22.86
CA ALA A 339 9.43 -15.60 -23.71
C ALA A 339 10.37 -14.62 -23.00
N SER A 340 11.60 -14.52 -23.49
CA SER A 340 12.56 -13.52 -23.01
C SER A 340 12.38 -12.21 -23.78
N ASP A 341 12.32 -11.11 -23.04
CA ASP A 341 12.23 -9.75 -23.58
C ASP A 341 13.06 -8.78 -22.69
N PRO A 342 14.19 -8.25 -23.20
CA PRO A 342 15.01 -7.30 -22.46
C PRO A 342 14.27 -6.01 -22.05
N GLU A 343 13.32 -5.53 -22.86
CA GLU A 343 12.63 -4.25 -22.62
C GLU A 343 11.72 -4.32 -21.39
N THR A 344 11.04 -5.46 -21.21
CA THR A 344 10.21 -5.72 -20.03
C THR A 344 10.96 -6.46 -18.92
N ASN A 345 12.22 -6.83 -19.14
CA ASN A 345 13.03 -7.72 -18.30
C ASN A 345 12.38 -9.09 -18.04
N ALA A 346 11.61 -9.59 -19.02
CA ALA A 346 10.92 -10.87 -18.95
C ALA A 346 11.85 -12.04 -19.32
N ASP A 347 11.64 -13.19 -18.69
CA ASP A 347 12.19 -14.49 -19.09
C ASP A 347 11.14 -15.58 -18.91
N PRO A 348 11.19 -16.68 -19.66
CA PRO A 348 10.24 -17.79 -19.51
C PRO A 348 10.10 -18.26 -18.06
N GLY A 349 8.87 -18.29 -17.55
CA GLY A 349 8.52 -18.69 -16.18
C GLY A 349 8.55 -17.56 -15.14
N LYS A 350 9.04 -16.36 -15.49
CA LYS A 350 9.15 -15.22 -14.56
C LYS A 350 7.79 -14.61 -14.24
N ILE A 351 7.60 -14.25 -12.97
CA ILE A 351 6.42 -13.53 -12.47
C ILE A 351 6.68 -12.01 -12.55
N PRO A 352 5.69 -11.18 -12.94
CA PRO A 352 5.89 -9.74 -13.13
C PRO A 352 6.17 -8.98 -11.82
N HIS A 353 6.85 -7.85 -11.97
CA HIS A 353 7.09 -6.85 -10.93
C HIS A 353 5.86 -5.99 -10.72
N GLU A 354 5.37 -5.30 -11.76
CA GLU A 354 4.19 -4.44 -11.67
C GLU A 354 3.37 -4.41 -12.97
N LEU A 355 2.10 -4.03 -12.85
CA LEU A 355 1.17 -3.78 -13.94
C LEU A 355 0.58 -2.37 -13.84
N ARG A 356 0.66 -1.59 -14.92
CA ARG A 356 0.19 -0.21 -15.05
C ARG A 356 -0.63 -0.02 -16.31
N GLY A 357 -1.44 1.03 -16.37
CA GLY A 357 -2.27 1.34 -17.55
C GLY A 357 -1.44 1.94 -18.69
N GLU A 358 -0.34 2.60 -18.35
CA GLU A 358 0.58 3.26 -19.26
C GLU A 358 2.03 3.05 -18.80
N ALA A 359 3.00 3.43 -19.63
CA ALA A 359 4.40 3.35 -19.27
C ALA A 359 4.71 4.31 -18.11
N VAL A 360 5.53 3.86 -17.17
CA VAL A 360 5.99 4.68 -16.04
C VAL A 360 7.24 5.41 -16.49
N VAL A 361 7.14 6.72 -16.67
CA VAL A 361 8.27 7.60 -17.00
C VAL A 361 8.48 8.56 -15.84
N SER A 362 9.73 8.69 -15.37
CA SER A 362 10.04 9.65 -14.31
C SER A 362 9.77 11.09 -14.75
N GLU A 363 9.03 11.83 -13.92
CA GLU A 363 8.62 13.21 -14.16
C GLU A 363 9.08 14.13 -13.02
N GLY A 364 9.10 15.44 -13.29
CA GLY A 364 9.40 16.49 -12.31
C GLY A 364 10.73 16.27 -11.58
N ALA A 365 10.66 16.14 -10.24
CA ALA A 365 11.83 15.95 -9.37
C ALA A 365 12.71 14.74 -9.74
N PHE A 366 12.16 13.76 -10.47
CA PHE A 366 12.84 12.52 -10.84
C PHE A 366 13.23 12.45 -12.32
N ALA A 367 12.95 13.50 -13.11
CA ALA A 367 13.16 13.48 -14.56
C ALA A 367 14.62 13.20 -14.97
N SER A 368 15.60 13.53 -14.12
CA SER A 368 17.02 13.26 -14.37
C SER A 368 17.41 11.79 -14.24
N ASP A 369 16.58 10.95 -13.62
CA ASP A 369 16.90 9.55 -13.33
C ASP A 369 16.83 8.68 -14.58
N GLY A 370 16.12 9.15 -15.63
CA GLY A 370 16.02 8.46 -16.92
C GLY A 370 15.25 7.14 -16.88
N MET A 371 14.62 6.81 -15.76
CA MET A 371 13.86 5.57 -15.56
C MET A 371 12.59 5.59 -16.43
N SER A 372 12.40 4.49 -17.15
CA SER A 372 11.21 4.23 -17.96
C SER A 372 10.85 2.75 -17.89
N LEU A 373 9.65 2.42 -17.40
CA LEU A 373 9.17 1.05 -17.27
C LEU A 373 7.97 0.81 -18.21
N PRO A 374 7.94 -0.30 -18.95
CA PRO A 374 6.76 -0.65 -19.73
C PRO A 374 5.55 -0.96 -18.83
N PRO A 375 4.31 -0.86 -19.34
CA PRO A 375 3.10 -1.08 -18.54
C PRO A 375 3.04 -2.44 -17.84
N LEU A 376 3.61 -3.49 -18.43
CA LEU A 376 3.82 -4.78 -17.79
C LEU A 376 5.33 -5.02 -17.69
N TYR A 377 5.86 -4.96 -16.48
CA TYR A 377 7.29 -5.00 -16.21
C TYR A 377 7.65 -6.17 -15.30
N TYR A 378 8.80 -6.81 -15.55
CA TYR A 378 9.27 -8.02 -14.87
C TYR A 378 10.61 -7.82 -14.15
N GLY A 379 11.04 -6.58 -13.89
CA GLY A 379 12.29 -6.30 -13.14
C GLY A 379 12.19 -6.60 -11.64
N THR A 380 11.91 -7.87 -11.31
CA THR A 380 11.90 -8.45 -9.96
C THR A 380 12.69 -9.75 -10.00
N ILE A 381 13.56 -9.97 -9.01
CA ILE A 381 14.29 -11.24 -8.85
C ILE A 381 13.62 -12.17 -7.84
N ASP A 382 12.76 -11.62 -6.97
CA ASP A 382 12.16 -12.32 -5.83
C ASP A 382 10.71 -12.75 -6.04
N ALA A 383 9.93 -12.13 -6.94
CA ALA A 383 8.52 -12.49 -7.13
C ALA A 383 8.33 -13.95 -7.58
N THR A 384 9.16 -14.48 -8.48
CA THR A 384 9.04 -15.87 -8.96
C THR A 384 9.24 -16.90 -7.85
N PRO A 385 10.33 -16.88 -7.05
CA PRO A 385 10.45 -17.81 -5.92
C PRO A 385 9.37 -17.58 -4.86
N LEU A 386 8.98 -16.32 -4.58
CA LEU A 386 7.89 -16.02 -3.65
C LEU A 386 6.54 -16.57 -4.10
N TRP A 387 6.26 -16.60 -5.41
CA TRP A 387 5.04 -17.20 -5.97
C TRP A 387 5.01 -18.70 -5.71
N ILE A 388 6.13 -19.41 -5.89
CA ILE A 388 6.24 -20.84 -5.60
C ILE A 388 6.03 -21.11 -4.10
N ILE A 389 6.66 -20.30 -3.24
CA ILE A 389 6.51 -20.39 -1.79
C ILE A 389 5.05 -20.21 -1.38
N LEU A 390 4.38 -19.17 -1.88
CA LEU A 390 2.99 -18.89 -1.55
C LEU A 390 2.07 -20.03 -2.00
N LEU A 391 2.29 -20.64 -3.19
CA LEU A 391 1.51 -21.78 -3.64
C LEU A 391 1.66 -22.99 -2.69
N GLY A 392 2.89 -23.30 -2.28
CA GLY A 392 3.18 -24.38 -1.34
C GLY A 392 2.58 -24.14 0.04
N GLU A 393 2.66 -22.91 0.54
CA GLU A 393 2.07 -22.54 1.83
C GLU A 393 0.55 -22.50 1.78
N ALA A 394 -0.06 -21.93 0.73
CA ALA A 394 -1.50 -21.93 0.55
C ALA A 394 -2.07 -23.35 0.54
N TRP A 395 -1.41 -24.29 -0.14
CA TRP A 395 -1.76 -25.72 -0.10
C TRP A 395 -1.70 -26.28 1.33
N ARG A 396 -0.61 -26.03 2.07
CA ARG A 396 -0.48 -26.47 3.47
C ARG A 396 -1.55 -25.87 4.38
N TRP A 397 -1.93 -24.61 4.17
CA TRP A 397 -3.02 -23.92 4.86
C TRP A 397 -4.43 -24.36 4.39
N GLY A 398 -4.53 -25.35 3.52
CA GLY A 398 -5.80 -25.97 3.14
C GLY A 398 -6.49 -25.33 1.92
N ALA A 399 -5.74 -24.67 1.03
CA ALA A 399 -6.29 -24.27 -0.27
C ALA A 399 -6.83 -25.49 -1.05
N PRO A 400 -7.94 -25.34 -1.79
CA PRO A 400 -8.54 -26.45 -2.53
C PRO A 400 -7.55 -27.08 -3.53
N GLU A 401 -7.36 -28.40 -3.43
CA GLU A 401 -6.36 -29.11 -4.25
C GLU A 401 -6.63 -29.03 -5.76
N ASP A 402 -7.89 -28.91 -6.18
CA ASP A 402 -8.26 -28.70 -7.57
C ASP A 402 -7.72 -27.37 -8.11
N GLN A 403 -7.84 -26.29 -7.32
CA GLN A 403 -7.29 -24.99 -7.70
C GLN A 403 -5.76 -24.98 -7.69
N VAL A 404 -5.12 -25.67 -6.73
CA VAL A 404 -3.64 -25.83 -6.72
C VAL A 404 -3.19 -26.64 -7.95
N ARG A 405 -3.92 -27.69 -8.32
CA ARG A 405 -3.62 -28.55 -9.48
C ARG A 405 -3.64 -27.79 -10.81
N GLU A 406 -4.54 -26.81 -10.96
CA GLU A 406 -4.62 -25.95 -12.14
C GLU A 406 -3.35 -25.10 -12.36
N LEU A 407 -2.64 -24.76 -11.27
CA LEU A 407 -1.43 -23.95 -11.30
C LEU A 407 -0.12 -24.75 -11.47
N LEU A 408 -0.19 -26.08 -11.56
CA LEU A 408 1.01 -26.92 -11.73
C LEU A 408 1.84 -26.61 -12.99
N PRO A 409 1.25 -26.30 -14.16
CA PRO A 409 2.04 -25.87 -15.32
C PRO A 409 2.84 -24.58 -15.06
N ASN A 410 2.23 -23.63 -14.34
CA ASN A 410 2.89 -22.37 -13.96
C ASN A 410 3.99 -22.61 -12.92
N LEU A 411 3.77 -23.54 -11.98
CA LEU A 411 4.78 -23.99 -11.02
C LEU A 411 6.00 -24.60 -11.72
N GLU A 412 5.79 -25.51 -12.67
CA GLU A 412 6.87 -26.12 -13.44
C GLU A 412 7.67 -25.07 -14.23
N ALA A 413 6.99 -24.08 -14.82
CA ALA A 413 7.64 -22.97 -15.51
C ALA A 413 8.43 -22.05 -14.56
N ALA A 414 7.86 -21.71 -13.39
CA ALA A 414 8.52 -20.88 -12.38
C ALA A 414 9.75 -21.59 -11.79
N LEU A 415 9.64 -22.90 -11.53
CA LEU A 415 10.77 -23.74 -11.12
C LEU A 415 11.84 -23.75 -12.22
N ALA A 416 11.47 -23.99 -13.48
CA ALA A 416 12.41 -23.94 -14.60
C ALA A 416 13.13 -22.57 -14.69
N TRP A 417 12.44 -21.46 -14.43
CA TRP A 417 13.06 -20.13 -14.35
C TRP A 417 14.18 -20.06 -13.31
N LEU A 418 13.99 -20.61 -12.10
CA LEU A 418 15.03 -20.62 -11.05
C LEU A 418 16.34 -21.27 -11.52
N ARG A 419 16.24 -22.36 -12.30
CA ARG A 419 17.40 -23.13 -12.78
C ARG A 419 18.02 -22.53 -14.04
N ASP A 420 17.20 -22.06 -14.98
CA ASP A 420 17.63 -21.76 -16.34
C ASP A 420 17.85 -20.27 -16.62
N TRP A 421 17.24 -19.38 -15.82
CA TRP A 421 17.22 -17.93 -16.08
C TRP A 421 17.57 -17.07 -14.88
N GLY A 422 17.35 -17.58 -13.66
CA GLY A 422 17.64 -16.83 -12.42
C GLY A 422 19.14 -16.58 -12.21
N ASP A 423 20.01 -17.42 -12.77
CA ASP A 423 21.46 -17.33 -12.69
C ASP A 423 22.04 -16.84 -14.04
N CYS A 424 22.33 -15.53 -14.12
CA CYS A 424 22.66 -14.89 -15.38
C CYS A 424 24.10 -15.18 -15.88
N ASP A 425 25.00 -15.63 -14.99
CA ASP A 425 26.41 -15.88 -15.32
C ASP A 425 26.91 -17.31 -15.02
N GLY A 426 26.04 -18.17 -14.48
CA GLY A 426 26.25 -19.60 -14.32
C GLY A 426 27.07 -19.98 -13.09
N ASP A 427 27.20 -19.10 -12.09
CA ASP A 427 27.97 -19.36 -10.87
C ASP A 427 27.16 -20.10 -9.78
N GLY A 428 25.88 -20.30 -10.02
CA GLY A 428 24.94 -21.02 -9.19
C GLY A 428 24.20 -20.16 -8.16
N PHE A 429 24.21 -18.84 -8.30
CA PHE A 429 23.38 -17.91 -7.52
C PHE A 429 22.38 -17.16 -8.41
N LEU A 430 21.24 -16.81 -7.82
CA LEU A 430 20.27 -15.97 -8.52
C LEU A 430 20.71 -14.51 -8.48
N GLU A 431 20.71 -13.85 -9.63
CA GLU A 431 21.20 -12.49 -9.80
C GLU A 431 20.33 -11.69 -10.77
N TYR A 432 20.32 -10.37 -10.57
CA TYR A 432 19.65 -9.45 -11.50
C TYR A 432 20.61 -8.48 -12.15
N ILE A 433 20.20 -8.07 -13.35
CA ILE A 433 20.76 -6.94 -14.09
C ILE A 433 19.63 -6.28 -14.89
N ASP A 434 19.66 -4.96 -14.96
CA ASP A 434 18.84 -4.24 -15.92
C ASP A 434 19.45 -4.39 -17.33
N ARG A 435 18.77 -5.15 -18.18
CA ARG A 435 19.17 -5.40 -19.58
C ARG A 435 18.78 -4.26 -20.52
N SER A 436 17.82 -3.42 -20.12
CA SER A 436 17.31 -2.30 -20.92
C SER A 436 18.17 -1.04 -20.78
N GLY A 437 18.79 -0.85 -19.60
CA GLY A 437 19.59 0.32 -19.26
C GLY A 437 18.76 1.53 -18.77
N HIS A 438 17.43 1.40 -18.71
CA HIS A 438 16.51 2.42 -18.20
C HIS A 438 15.46 1.85 -17.23
N GLY A 439 15.62 0.58 -16.83
CA GLY A 439 14.77 -0.11 -15.87
C GLY A 439 15.24 0.09 -14.43
N LEU A 440 14.70 -0.73 -13.52
CA LEU A 440 15.15 -0.74 -12.12
C LEU A 440 16.56 -1.32 -12.00
N SER A 441 17.46 -0.55 -11.37
CA SER A 441 18.84 -0.98 -11.12
C SER A 441 18.93 -2.05 -10.03
N ASN A 442 18.04 -2.00 -9.03
CA ASN A 442 17.88 -3.02 -7.99
C ASN A 442 16.51 -3.69 -8.15
N GLN A 443 16.47 -5.02 -8.14
CA GLN A 443 15.26 -5.80 -8.44
C GLN A 443 14.79 -6.70 -7.29
N GLY A 444 15.43 -6.60 -6.12
CA GLY A 444 14.91 -7.18 -4.87
C GLY A 444 13.91 -6.24 -4.20
N TRP A 445 13.49 -6.58 -2.98
CA TRP A 445 12.54 -5.75 -2.22
C TRP A 445 13.10 -4.36 -1.87
N LYS A 446 14.42 -4.24 -1.68
CA LYS A 446 15.12 -2.95 -1.58
C LYS A 446 15.47 -2.44 -2.97
N ASP A 447 14.47 -1.94 -3.70
CA ASP A 447 14.59 -1.57 -5.13
C ASP A 447 15.08 -0.13 -5.40
N SER A 448 15.34 0.70 -4.38
CA SER A 448 15.98 2.00 -4.60
C SER A 448 17.39 1.83 -5.14
N GLY A 449 17.81 2.68 -6.09
CA GLY A 449 19.08 2.51 -6.80
C GLY A 449 20.34 2.58 -5.93
N ASP A 450 20.21 3.02 -4.68
CA ASP A 450 21.28 3.18 -3.71
C ASP A 450 21.21 2.17 -2.54
N SER A 451 20.35 1.15 -2.60
CA SER A 451 20.05 0.29 -1.46
C SER A 451 21.16 -0.73 -1.10
N VAL A 452 21.94 -1.19 -2.09
CA VAL A 452 23.00 -2.19 -1.91
C VAL A 452 24.35 -1.48 -1.78
N ARG A 453 24.82 -1.33 -0.53
CA ARG A 453 26.03 -0.57 -0.20
C ARG A 453 27.04 -1.41 0.56
N TRP A 454 28.31 -1.08 0.41
CA TRP A 454 29.38 -1.58 1.27
C TRP A 454 29.27 -0.96 2.67
N HIS A 455 29.98 -1.54 3.64
CA HIS A 455 30.07 -1.01 5.00
C HIS A 455 30.51 0.47 5.03
N ASP A 456 31.36 0.91 4.10
CA ASP A 456 31.80 2.31 3.99
C ASP A 456 30.76 3.28 3.37
N GLY A 457 29.63 2.75 2.91
CA GLY A 457 28.53 3.50 2.31
C GLY A 457 28.61 3.67 0.78
N SER A 458 29.69 3.21 0.13
CA SER A 458 29.78 3.16 -1.33
C SER A 458 28.79 2.15 -1.92
N ILE A 459 28.35 2.35 -3.16
CA ILE A 459 27.32 1.51 -3.81
C ILE A 459 28.00 0.32 -4.52
N ALA A 460 27.41 -0.87 -4.42
CA ALA A 460 27.88 -2.06 -5.11
C ALA A 460 27.60 -1.99 -6.63
N GLU A 461 28.49 -2.58 -7.44
CA GLU A 461 28.30 -2.68 -8.89
C GLU A 461 27.56 -3.98 -9.23
N GLY A 462 26.53 -3.90 -10.08
CA GLY A 462 25.77 -5.06 -10.55
C GLY A 462 26.47 -5.85 -11.69
N PRO A 463 26.08 -7.11 -11.97
CA PRO A 463 24.95 -7.85 -11.39
C PRO A 463 25.08 -8.10 -9.87
N ILE A 464 23.94 -8.21 -9.19
CA ILE A 464 23.88 -8.38 -7.74
C ILE A 464 23.20 -9.70 -7.39
N ALA A 465 23.85 -10.53 -6.57
CA ALA A 465 23.26 -11.72 -5.96
C ALA A 465 22.81 -11.43 -4.52
N LEU A 466 21.53 -11.12 -4.30
CA LEU A 466 21.01 -10.80 -2.96
C LEU A 466 20.89 -12.05 -2.09
N CYS A 467 21.19 -11.93 -0.79
CA CYS A 467 21.20 -13.07 0.12
C CYS A 467 19.80 -13.62 0.39
N GLU A 468 18.80 -12.77 0.62
CA GLU A 468 17.42 -13.17 0.89
C GLU A 468 16.82 -13.93 -0.30
N VAL A 469 17.18 -13.54 -1.53
CA VAL A 469 16.71 -14.19 -2.76
C VAL A 469 17.22 -15.62 -2.84
N GLN A 470 18.44 -15.90 -2.37
CA GLN A 470 18.94 -17.26 -2.31
C GLN A 470 18.15 -18.08 -1.29
N GLY A 471 17.80 -17.48 -0.13
CA GLY A 471 16.92 -18.08 0.86
C GLY A 471 15.54 -18.44 0.28
N TYR A 472 14.93 -17.50 -0.46
CA TYR A 472 13.66 -17.75 -1.13
C TYR A 472 13.77 -18.82 -2.19
N ALA A 473 14.82 -18.83 -3.00
CA ALA A 473 15.01 -19.82 -4.04
C ALA A 473 15.20 -21.23 -3.45
N TYR A 474 15.92 -21.35 -2.34
CA TYR A 474 16.05 -22.59 -1.58
C TYR A 474 14.69 -23.07 -1.07
N GLN A 475 13.92 -22.19 -0.40
CA GLN A 475 12.60 -22.52 0.12
C GLN A 475 11.63 -22.90 -1.01
N ALA A 476 11.64 -22.16 -2.12
CA ALA A 476 10.83 -22.41 -3.30
C ALA A 476 11.13 -23.76 -3.94
N ALA A 477 12.39 -24.15 -4.07
CA ALA A 477 12.78 -25.45 -4.62
C ALA A 477 12.25 -26.61 -3.76
N LEU A 478 12.30 -26.49 -2.43
CA LEU A 478 11.74 -27.51 -1.52
C LEU A 478 10.21 -27.54 -1.56
N ALA A 479 9.54 -26.39 -1.50
CA ALA A 479 8.08 -26.30 -1.58
C ALA A 479 7.55 -26.82 -2.93
N GLY A 480 8.23 -26.48 -4.02
CA GLY A 480 7.93 -26.98 -5.36
C GLY A 480 8.13 -28.49 -5.45
N ALA A 481 9.21 -29.04 -4.89
CA ALA A 481 9.43 -30.49 -4.84
C ALA A 481 8.29 -31.23 -4.11
N ASP A 482 7.84 -30.70 -2.97
CA ASP A 482 6.74 -31.28 -2.20
C ASP A 482 5.42 -31.29 -3.00
N LEU A 483 5.12 -30.19 -3.70
CA LEU A 483 3.94 -30.09 -4.57
C LEU A 483 4.04 -31.07 -5.75
N LEU A 484 5.20 -31.16 -6.42
CA LEU A 484 5.40 -32.09 -7.52
C LEU A 484 5.15 -33.54 -7.06
N ASP A 485 5.73 -33.95 -5.93
CA ASP A 485 5.53 -35.29 -5.38
C ASP A 485 4.06 -35.55 -5.00
N HIS A 486 3.40 -34.60 -4.31
CA HIS A 486 2.01 -34.74 -3.88
C HIS A 486 1.05 -34.92 -5.06
N PHE A 487 1.25 -34.15 -6.13
CA PHE A 487 0.41 -34.21 -7.33
C PHE A 487 0.89 -35.22 -8.39
N GLY A 488 1.90 -36.04 -8.07
CA GLY A 488 2.40 -37.10 -8.94
C GLY A 488 3.08 -36.58 -10.22
N ARG A 489 3.79 -35.45 -10.12
CA ARG A 489 4.62 -34.86 -11.16
C ARG A 489 6.09 -35.24 -10.91
N ASP A 490 6.86 -35.39 -11.98
CA ASP A 490 8.27 -35.77 -11.88
C ASP A 490 9.14 -34.58 -11.45
N GLY A 491 10.29 -34.87 -10.82
CA GLY A 491 11.36 -33.88 -10.58
C GLY A 491 11.62 -33.46 -9.14
N GLY A 492 10.81 -33.93 -8.17
CA GLY A 492 10.98 -33.58 -6.75
C GLY A 492 12.40 -33.84 -6.20
N ASP A 493 12.97 -35.02 -6.43
CA ASP A 493 14.33 -35.36 -6.00
C ASP A 493 15.41 -34.46 -6.63
N ALA A 494 15.24 -34.09 -7.90
CA ALA A 494 16.18 -33.20 -8.59
C ALA A 494 16.16 -31.79 -7.99
N TRP A 495 14.98 -31.29 -7.60
CA TRP A 495 14.84 -29.99 -6.94
C TRP A 495 15.42 -29.98 -5.53
N ARG A 496 15.27 -31.08 -4.77
CA ARG A 496 15.91 -31.22 -3.45
C ARG A 496 17.43 -31.25 -3.57
N GLU A 497 17.98 -31.93 -4.56
CA GLU A 497 19.42 -31.91 -4.85
C GLU A 497 19.90 -30.52 -5.26
N TRP A 498 19.16 -29.82 -6.14
CA TRP A 498 19.47 -28.44 -6.53
C TRP A 498 19.50 -27.50 -5.30
N ALA A 499 18.50 -27.61 -4.41
CA ALA A 499 18.42 -26.84 -3.18
C ALA A 499 19.61 -27.14 -2.24
N ALA A 500 19.96 -28.41 -2.06
CA ALA A 500 21.10 -28.81 -1.23
C ALA A 500 22.43 -28.20 -1.74
N GLN A 501 22.60 -28.15 -3.06
CA GLN A 501 23.78 -27.53 -3.68
C GLN A 501 23.79 -26.00 -3.49
N LEU A 502 22.64 -25.33 -3.65
CA LEU A 502 22.51 -23.88 -3.37
C LEU A 502 22.88 -23.58 -1.91
N LYS A 503 22.32 -24.33 -0.96
CA LYS A 503 22.64 -24.22 0.48
C LYS A 503 24.14 -24.36 0.74
N ALA A 504 24.79 -25.36 0.15
CA ALA A 504 26.23 -25.56 0.31
C ALA A 504 27.07 -24.40 -0.27
N ARG A 505 26.69 -23.87 -1.44
CA ARG A 505 27.37 -22.71 -2.06
C ARG A 505 27.17 -21.44 -1.22
N PHE A 506 25.94 -21.16 -0.80
CA PHE A 506 25.60 -19.99 0.01
C PHE A 506 26.42 -19.94 1.30
N ASN A 507 26.43 -21.04 2.07
CA ASN A 507 27.15 -21.12 3.33
C ASN A 507 28.68 -21.04 3.20
N LYS A 508 29.21 -21.12 1.97
CA LYS A 508 30.63 -20.91 1.68
C LYS A 508 30.95 -19.47 1.25
N ALA A 509 30.06 -18.82 0.49
CA ALA A 509 30.38 -17.57 -0.22
C ALA A 509 29.92 -16.30 0.52
N PHE A 510 28.81 -16.36 1.26
CA PHE A 510 28.12 -15.15 1.74
C PHE A 510 28.59 -14.63 3.10
N TRP A 511 29.52 -15.27 3.80
CA TRP A 511 29.80 -14.91 5.20
C TRP A 511 30.92 -13.88 5.35
N VAL A 512 30.64 -12.82 6.10
CA VAL A 512 31.56 -11.72 6.48
C VAL A 512 31.60 -11.56 8.00
N ASP A 513 32.52 -10.73 8.51
CA ASP A 513 32.67 -10.39 9.92
C ASP A 513 33.17 -8.95 10.03
N ASP A 514 32.43 -8.10 10.74
CA ASP A 514 32.75 -6.67 10.96
C ASP A 514 33.54 -6.42 12.26
N GLY A 515 33.91 -7.47 12.99
CA GLY A 515 34.53 -7.40 14.31
C GLY A 515 33.54 -7.54 15.47
N ASN A 516 32.23 -7.45 15.23
CA ASN A 516 31.16 -7.69 16.21
C ASN A 516 30.52 -9.08 16.07
N GLY A 517 31.03 -9.89 15.14
CA GLY A 517 30.57 -11.24 14.88
C GLY A 517 30.28 -11.47 13.40
N ARG A 518 30.19 -12.74 13.04
CA ARG A 518 29.95 -13.17 11.67
C ARG A 518 28.47 -13.03 11.28
N TYR A 519 28.19 -12.66 10.03
CA TYR A 519 26.85 -12.62 9.43
C TYR A 519 26.91 -12.78 7.90
N PRO A 520 25.77 -13.09 7.25
CA PRO A 520 25.69 -13.09 5.79
C PRO A 520 25.78 -11.65 5.23
N ALA A 521 26.66 -11.44 4.27
CA ALA A 521 26.68 -10.27 3.38
C ALA A 521 25.30 -10.06 2.76
N ILE A 522 24.92 -8.79 2.53
CA ILE A 522 23.66 -8.47 1.85
C ILE A 522 23.64 -9.05 0.43
N ALA A 523 24.80 -9.07 -0.24
CA ALA A 523 24.90 -9.55 -1.60
C ALA A 523 26.30 -10.02 -1.99
N LEU A 524 26.42 -10.63 -3.16
CA LEU A 524 27.65 -10.65 -3.96
C LEU A 524 27.54 -9.61 -5.09
N ASP A 525 28.62 -8.84 -5.31
CA ASP A 525 28.71 -7.85 -6.39
C ASP A 525 29.08 -8.47 -7.76
N ALA A 526 29.22 -7.64 -8.79
CA ALA A 526 29.65 -8.04 -10.15
C ALA A 526 30.95 -8.84 -10.21
N ARG A 527 31.81 -8.73 -9.18
CA ARG A 527 33.10 -9.43 -9.06
C ARG A 527 33.03 -10.59 -8.05
N LYS A 528 31.81 -10.96 -7.63
CA LYS A 528 31.49 -11.98 -6.63
C LYS A 528 32.12 -11.70 -5.28
N ARG A 529 32.31 -10.42 -4.94
CA ARG A 529 32.80 -10.00 -3.64
C ARG A 529 31.62 -9.83 -2.69
N PRO A 530 31.70 -10.37 -1.45
CA PRO A 530 30.65 -10.19 -0.46
C PRO A 530 30.52 -8.72 -0.05
N VAL A 531 29.36 -8.12 -0.31
CA VAL A 531 29.00 -6.76 0.09
C VAL A 531 28.70 -6.76 1.59
N ASP A 532 29.57 -6.11 2.36
CA ASP A 532 29.77 -6.36 3.79
C ASP A 532 28.93 -5.48 4.73
N SER A 533 27.97 -4.70 4.23
CA SER A 533 27.05 -3.97 5.11
C SER A 533 26.10 -4.92 5.84
N LEU A 534 25.96 -4.77 7.16
CA LEU A 534 24.91 -5.43 7.92
C LEU A 534 23.56 -4.77 7.62
N THR A 535 22.59 -5.58 7.20
CA THR A 535 21.24 -5.13 6.82
C THR A 535 20.18 -6.12 7.29
N SER A 536 18.92 -5.69 7.28
CA SER A 536 17.78 -6.52 7.67
C SER A 536 17.57 -7.76 6.79
N ASN A 537 18.14 -7.79 5.56
CA ASN A 537 18.04 -8.90 4.61
C ASN A 537 18.44 -10.26 5.24
N ILE A 538 19.36 -10.26 6.21
CA ILE A 538 19.75 -11.50 6.91
C ILE A 538 18.59 -12.14 7.68
N GLY A 539 17.62 -11.33 8.13
CA GLY A 539 16.41 -11.79 8.83
C GLY A 539 15.49 -12.61 7.92
N HIS A 540 15.51 -12.36 6.60
CA HIS A 540 14.73 -13.11 5.62
C HIS A 540 15.29 -14.50 5.34
N LEU A 541 16.50 -14.83 5.82
CA LEU A 541 17.09 -16.16 5.70
C LEU A 541 16.55 -17.13 6.76
N LEU A 542 16.07 -16.61 7.89
CA LEU A 542 15.51 -17.39 8.99
C LEU A 542 14.22 -18.10 8.55
N GLY A 543 14.03 -19.35 8.94
CA GLY A 543 12.85 -20.16 8.59
C GLY A 543 12.88 -20.73 7.16
N THR A 544 13.76 -20.24 6.28
CA THR A 544 13.90 -20.78 4.91
C THR A 544 14.58 -22.15 4.89
N GLY A 545 15.41 -22.44 5.90
CA GLY A 545 16.27 -23.62 5.98
C GLY A 545 17.58 -23.53 5.20
N ILE A 546 17.93 -22.38 4.58
CA ILE A 546 19.20 -22.21 3.86
C ILE A 546 20.42 -22.13 4.80
N LEU A 547 20.23 -21.67 6.04
CA LEU A 547 21.29 -21.57 7.04
C LEU A 547 21.60 -22.93 7.69
N ASP A 548 22.81 -23.09 8.22
CA ASP A 548 23.11 -24.13 9.20
C ASP A 548 22.79 -23.64 10.63
N GLU A 549 22.75 -24.55 11.61
CA GLU A 549 22.37 -24.23 13.00
C GLU A 549 23.22 -23.10 13.60
N ARG A 550 24.52 -23.08 13.29
CA ARG A 550 25.41 -22.01 13.74
C ARG A 550 25.07 -20.69 13.06
N GLY A 551 24.81 -20.73 11.76
CA GLY A 551 24.45 -19.56 10.97
C GLY A 551 23.14 -18.93 11.41
N VAL A 552 22.15 -19.73 11.82
CA VAL A 552 20.93 -19.22 12.47
C VAL A 552 21.30 -18.43 13.73
N ALA A 553 22.08 -19.01 14.64
CA ALA A 553 22.47 -18.34 15.88
C ALA A 553 23.29 -17.05 15.63
N ASP A 554 24.18 -17.05 14.64
CA ASP A 554 24.97 -15.88 14.22
C ASP A 554 24.04 -14.76 13.70
N VAL A 555 23.07 -15.09 12.83
CA VAL A 555 22.08 -14.15 12.30
C VAL A 555 21.20 -13.57 13.41
N VAL A 556 20.65 -14.41 14.30
CA VAL A 556 19.84 -13.95 15.42
C VAL A 556 20.62 -12.96 16.30
N THR A 557 21.88 -13.29 16.61
CA THR A 557 22.72 -12.42 17.43
C THR A 557 22.94 -11.05 16.79
N ARG A 558 23.26 -11.00 15.50
CA ARG A 558 23.53 -9.72 14.81
C ARG A 558 22.25 -8.93 14.53
N LEU A 559 21.16 -9.59 14.16
CA LEU A 559 19.87 -8.94 13.93
C LEU A 559 19.31 -8.27 15.20
N MET A 560 19.51 -8.89 16.37
CA MET A 560 18.97 -8.39 17.64
C MET A 560 19.86 -7.35 18.34
N GLY A 561 20.97 -6.94 17.70
CA GLY A 561 21.87 -5.89 18.18
C GLY A 561 21.23 -4.50 18.19
N ASP A 562 21.75 -3.59 19.03
CA ASP A 562 21.19 -2.24 19.20
C ASP A 562 21.37 -1.36 17.96
N ASP A 563 22.35 -1.68 17.11
CA ASP A 563 22.60 -1.05 15.81
C ASP A 563 21.52 -1.42 14.78
N MET A 564 20.87 -2.58 14.93
CA MET A 564 19.80 -3.07 14.07
C MET A 564 18.40 -2.84 14.65
N MET A 565 18.19 -3.12 15.94
CA MET A 565 16.89 -2.95 16.59
C MET A 565 16.66 -1.49 16.99
N SER A 566 15.67 -0.83 16.38
CA SER A 566 15.34 0.56 16.71
C SER A 566 14.50 0.72 17.97
N GLY A 567 13.83 -0.36 18.39
CA GLY A 567 12.75 -0.32 19.37
C GLY A 567 11.36 -0.17 18.74
N TYR A 568 11.29 0.17 17.45
CA TYR A 568 10.05 0.18 16.66
C TYR A 568 10.02 -0.92 15.59
N GLY A 569 11.16 -1.54 15.31
CA GLY A 569 11.31 -2.69 14.42
C GLY A 569 12.79 -2.93 14.12
N VAL A 570 13.07 -3.62 13.02
CA VAL A 570 14.42 -3.84 12.50
C VAL A 570 14.75 -2.73 11.51
N ARG A 571 15.90 -2.06 11.68
CA ARG A 571 16.42 -1.10 10.71
C ARG A 571 16.84 -1.81 9.44
N THR A 572 16.59 -1.18 8.30
CA THR A 572 17.02 -1.69 6.99
C THR A 572 18.54 -1.79 6.84
N MET A 573 19.29 -0.99 7.59
CA MET A 573 20.75 -1.01 7.64
C MET A 573 21.21 -0.73 9.06
N SER A 574 22.31 -1.37 9.48
CA SER A 574 22.93 -1.11 10.78
C SER A 574 23.30 0.36 10.91
N ALA A 575 23.03 0.94 12.09
CA ALA A 575 23.38 2.32 12.41
C ALA A 575 24.89 2.60 12.38
N ASP A 576 25.73 1.56 12.36
CA ASP A 576 27.19 1.65 12.30
C ASP A 576 27.74 1.71 10.86
N CYS A 577 26.90 1.43 9.84
CA CYS A 577 27.31 1.47 8.45
C CYS A 577 27.41 2.92 7.92
N GLY A 578 28.40 3.20 7.07
CA GLY A 578 28.61 4.53 6.49
C GLY A 578 27.48 5.02 5.58
N GLY A 579 26.63 4.11 5.09
CA GLY A 579 25.43 4.41 4.32
C GLY A 579 24.18 4.70 5.16
N TYR A 580 24.25 4.55 6.48
CA TYR A 580 23.08 4.68 7.36
C TYR A 580 22.57 6.12 7.43
N TRP A 581 21.26 6.27 7.22
CA TRP A 581 20.52 7.49 7.55
C TRP A 581 19.10 7.10 7.99
N PRO A 582 18.61 7.55 9.16
CA PRO A 582 17.33 7.10 9.70
C PRO A 582 16.13 7.40 8.78
N HIS A 583 16.20 8.42 7.93
CA HIS A 583 15.16 8.73 6.94
C HIS A 583 15.56 8.33 5.52
N SER A 584 16.48 7.38 5.34
CA SER A 584 16.76 6.77 4.04
C SER A 584 15.74 5.69 3.75
N TYR A 585 15.26 5.62 2.50
CA TYR A 585 14.21 4.70 2.07
C TYR A 585 14.58 3.24 2.36
N HIS A 586 15.79 2.79 1.98
CA HIS A 586 16.29 1.42 2.20
C HIS A 586 17.62 1.32 2.98
N CYS A 587 18.21 2.45 3.39
CA CYS A 587 19.50 2.46 4.11
C CYS A 587 19.39 3.07 5.51
N GLY A 588 18.32 2.78 6.25
CA GLY A 588 18.24 3.11 7.67
C GLY A 588 16.84 3.19 8.26
N SER A 589 15.81 3.40 7.45
CA SER A 589 14.40 3.32 7.89
C SER A 589 14.03 1.95 8.46
N VAL A 590 12.85 1.86 9.06
CA VAL A 590 12.22 0.61 9.47
C VAL A 590 10.99 0.37 8.60
N TRP A 591 10.85 -0.87 8.13
CA TRP A 591 9.70 -1.34 7.38
C TRP A 591 8.96 -2.41 8.20
N ALA A 592 7.64 -2.26 8.33
CA ALA A 592 6.84 -3.17 9.15
C ALA A 592 6.82 -4.59 8.59
N HIS A 593 6.75 -4.73 7.26
CA HIS A 593 6.77 -6.03 6.59
C HIS A 593 8.13 -6.75 6.79
N ASP A 594 9.26 -6.07 6.57
CA ASP A 594 10.63 -6.58 6.76
C ASP A 594 10.83 -7.11 8.19
N SER A 595 10.46 -6.29 9.17
CA SER A 595 10.46 -6.68 10.58
C SER A 595 9.58 -7.90 10.84
N ALA A 596 8.41 -7.99 10.21
CA ALA A 596 7.51 -9.12 10.37
C ALA A 596 8.03 -10.40 9.71
N ILE A 597 8.74 -10.32 8.58
CA ILE A 597 9.41 -11.47 7.97
C ILE A 597 10.46 -12.03 8.92
N ALA A 598 11.34 -11.17 9.43
CA ALA A 598 12.36 -11.57 10.38
C ALA A 598 11.76 -12.15 11.67
N MET A 599 10.68 -11.55 12.18
CA MET A 599 9.93 -12.05 13.32
C MET A 599 9.35 -13.45 13.10
N CYS A 600 8.72 -13.71 11.95
CA CYS A 600 8.20 -15.03 11.61
C CYS A 600 9.34 -16.05 11.53
N GLY A 601 10.45 -15.71 10.85
CA GLY A 601 11.63 -16.57 10.77
C GLY A 601 12.25 -16.87 12.14
N LEU A 602 12.36 -15.88 13.04
CA LEU A 602 12.81 -16.07 14.42
C LEU A 602 11.93 -17.10 15.15
N ARG A 603 10.60 -16.98 15.03
CA ARG A 603 9.66 -17.93 15.64
C ARG A 603 9.85 -19.33 15.06
N ASP A 604 9.96 -19.46 13.74
CA ASP A 604 10.06 -20.75 13.06
C ASP A 604 11.38 -21.48 13.41
N GLU A 605 12.44 -20.73 13.71
CA GLU A 605 13.73 -21.25 14.22
C GLU A 605 13.73 -21.47 15.76
N GLY A 606 12.63 -21.20 16.46
CA GLY A 606 12.47 -21.41 17.90
C GLY A 606 12.91 -20.26 18.82
N TYR A 607 13.30 -19.11 18.26
CA TYR A 607 13.70 -17.88 18.97
C TYR A 607 12.48 -17.02 19.31
N VAL A 608 11.56 -17.60 20.10
CA VAL A 608 10.26 -16.98 20.42
C VAL A 608 10.43 -15.67 21.20
N THR A 609 11.40 -15.59 22.12
CA THR A 609 11.65 -14.37 22.91
C THR A 609 12.04 -13.19 22.02
N GLU A 610 12.91 -13.45 21.05
CA GLU A 610 13.38 -12.48 20.06
C GLU A 610 12.25 -12.07 19.12
N ALA A 611 11.44 -13.02 18.64
CA ALA A 611 10.26 -12.73 17.83
C ALA A 611 9.27 -11.83 18.59
N VAL A 612 8.99 -12.10 19.87
CA VAL A 612 8.13 -11.25 20.71
C VAL A 612 8.72 -9.85 20.88
N ARG A 613 10.04 -9.70 21.01
CA ARG A 613 10.70 -8.37 21.07
C ARG A 613 10.48 -7.56 19.79
N VAL A 614 10.49 -8.20 18.61
CA VAL A 614 10.16 -7.52 17.35
C VAL A 614 8.68 -7.13 17.31
N ALA A 615 7.78 -8.04 17.71
CA ALA A 615 6.34 -7.76 17.78
C ALA A 615 6.01 -6.58 18.70
N GLU A 616 6.64 -6.51 19.88
CA GLU A 616 6.52 -5.37 20.80
C GLU A 616 6.95 -4.05 20.14
N GLY A 617 8.01 -4.07 19.34
CA GLY A 617 8.45 -2.90 18.57
C GLY A 617 7.40 -2.43 17.57
N LEU A 618 6.86 -3.36 16.78
CA LEU A 618 5.81 -3.05 15.80
C LEU A 618 4.52 -2.53 16.45
N ILE A 619 4.13 -3.05 17.62
CA ILE A 619 2.97 -2.54 18.37
C ILE A 619 3.23 -1.12 18.90
N ARG A 620 4.46 -0.81 19.33
CA ARG A 620 4.84 0.57 19.66
C ARG A 620 4.80 1.49 18.44
N ALA A 621 5.21 1.00 17.27
CA ALA A 621 5.12 1.76 16.03
C ALA A 621 3.65 2.01 15.65
N ALA A 622 2.78 1.01 15.77
CA ALA A 622 1.34 1.17 15.54
C ALA A 622 0.75 2.30 16.39
N ASP A 623 1.05 2.33 17.68
CA ASP A 623 0.57 3.38 18.59
C ASP A 623 1.07 4.79 18.20
N ALA A 624 2.26 4.90 17.62
CA ALA A 624 2.85 6.17 17.17
C ALA A 624 2.24 6.70 15.86
N PHE A 625 1.59 5.85 15.07
CA PHE A 625 0.99 6.18 13.77
C PHE A 625 -0.53 5.96 13.78
N ASP A 626 -1.19 6.21 14.92
CA ASP A 626 -2.65 6.10 15.08
C ASP A 626 -3.23 4.75 14.59
N TYR A 627 -2.44 3.69 14.75
CA TYR A 627 -2.73 2.31 14.37
C TYR A 627 -2.84 2.03 12.85
N GLN A 628 -2.45 3.00 12.01
CA GLN A 628 -2.25 2.83 10.56
C GLN A 628 -0.76 3.00 10.25
N ILE A 629 0.01 1.92 10.41
CA ILE A 629 1.46 1.97 10.15
C ILE A 629 1.71 2.25 8.66
N PRO A 630 2.52 3.26 8.31
CA PRO A 630 2.84 3.56 6.92
C PRO A 630 3.73 2.47 6.29
N GLU A 631 4.02 2.62 5.01
CA GLU A 631 4.99 1.81 4.27
C GLU A 631 6.32 1.65 5.01
N LEU A 632 6.87 2.77 5.49
CA LEU A 632 8.10 2.85 6.27
C LEU A 632 8.09 4.08 7.19
N TYR A 633 8.97 4.06 8.18
CA TYR A 633 9.20 5.17 9.11
C TYR A 633 10.68 5.24 9.52
N SER A 634 11.06 6.29 10.25
CA SER A 634 12.47 6.54 10.54
C SER A 634 13.10 5.44 11.39
N GLY A 635 14.39 5.20 11.16
CA GLY A 635 15.25 4.31 11.95
C GLY A 635 15.69 4.87 13.30
N ASP A 636 15.09 5.97 13.75
CA ASP A 636 15.46 6.59 15.02
C ASP A 636 15.30 5.60 16.19
N SER A 637 16.21 5.66 17.16
CA SER A 637 16.09 4.79 18.33
C SER A 637 14.90 5.23 19.20
N SER A 638 14.39 4.31 20.02
CA SER A 638 13.33 4.59 20.99
C SER A 638 13.68 5.71 21.98
N ASP A 639 14.96 6.06 22.13
CA ASP A 639 15.41 7.14 23.01
C ASP A 639 15.20 8.54 22.41
N CYS A 640 14.86 8.63 21.11
CA CYS A 640 14.65 9.89 20.39
C CYS A 640 13.20 10.43 20.48
N GLY A 641 12.32 9.80 21.26
CA GLY A 641 10.96 10.30 21.53
C GLY A 641 9.87 9.79 20.59
N GLY A 642 10.17 8.84 19.69
CA GLY A 642 9.22 8.25 18.75
C GLY A 642 9.82 7.96 17.38
N PRO A 643 9.23 7.06 16.57
CA PRO A 643 9.59 6.95 15.16
C PRO A 643 9.01 8.16 14.42
N SER A 644 9.85 8.85 13.66
CA SER A 644 9.38 9.95 12.80
C SER A 644 8.77 9.40 11.51
N PRO A 645 7.70 10.03 10.97
CA PRO A 645 7.14 9.59 9.70
C PRO A 645 8.12 9.78 8.56
N TYR A 646 8.14 8.84 7.61
CA TYR A 646 8.79 9.05 6.33
C TYR A 646 7.85 9.90 5.43
N PRO A 647 8.28 11.08 4.93
CA PRO A 647 7.34 12.07 4.39
C PRO A 647 6.50 11.63 3.19
N ALA A 648 7.02 10.72 2.35
CA ALA A 648 6.36 10.28 1.12
C ALA A 648 5.83 8.83 1.20
N ALA A 649 5.75 8.25 2.40
CA ALA A 649 5.38 6.85 2.57
C ALA A 649 3.92 6.57 2.20
N CYS A 650 3.68 5.47 1.50
CA CYS A 650 2.32 5.01 1.27
C CYS A 650 1.61 4.71 2.59
N HIS A 651 0.34 5.07 2.70
CA HIS A 651 -0.53 4.66 3.79
C HIS A 651 -2.00 4.73 3.31
N PRO A 652 -2.75 3.62 3.33
CA PRO A 652 -2.30 2.29 3.71
C PRO A 652 -1.34 1.65 2.68
N GLN A 653 -0.51 0.73 3.18
CA GLN A 653 0.38 -0.13 2.39
C GLN A 653 0.09 -1.59 2.76
N ALA A 654 -0.19 -2.45 1.77
CA ALA A 654 -0.70 -3.80 1.98
C ALA A 654 0.22 -4.68 2.82
N TRP A 655 1.52 -4.74 2.53
CA TRP A 655 2.44 -5.56 3.32
C TRP A 655 2.66 -5.03 4.75
N SER A 656 2.49 -3.73 4.99
CA SER A 656 2.59 -3.10 6.30
C SER A 656 1.32 -3.39 7.10
N ALA A 657 0.15 -3.26 6.48
CA ALA A 657 -1.12 -3.59 7.09
C ALA A 657 -1.18 -5.10 7.40
N ALA A 658 -0.81 -5.97 6.45
CA ALA A 658 -0.78 -7.42 6.63
C ALA A 658 0.25 -7.90 7.67
N SER A 659 1.29 -7.11 7.97
CA SER A 659 2.22 -7.43 9.05
C SER A 659 1.54 -7.53 10.43
N SER A 660 0.37 -6.89 10.64
CA SER A 660 -0.42 -7.06 11.86
C SER A 660 -0.93 -8.49 12.02
N VAL A 661 -1.26 -9.17 10.91
CA VAL A 661 -1.72 -10.56 10.89
C VAL A 661 -0.56 -11.52 11.14
N ALA A 662 0.65 -11.17 10.69
CA ALA A 662 1.87 -11.88 11.06
C ALA A 662 2.13 -11.79 12.57
N VAL A 663 1.98 -10.61 13.18
CA VAL A 663 2.12 -10.44 14.64
C VAL A 663 1.06 -11.24 15.39
N LEU A 664 -0.21 -11.15 14.96
CA LEU A 664 -1.31 -11.96 15.49
C LEU A 664 -0.99 -13.46 15.41
N SER A 665 -0.49 -13.93 14.27
CA SER A 665 -0.09 -15.33 14.07
C SER A 665 1.00 -15.71 15.08
N VAL A 666 2.04 -14.90 15.25
CA VAL A 666 3.11 -15.12 16.24
C VAL A 666 2.54 -15.23 17.65
N LEU A 667 1.70 -14.30 18.07
CA LEU A 667 1.13 -14.28 19.43
C LEU A 667 0.22 -15.48 19.71
N LEU A 668 -0.61 -15.88 18.74
CA LEU A 668 -1.51 -17.04 18.87
C LEU A 668 -0.84 -18.37 18.51
N GLY A 669 0.40 -18.33 18.02
CA GLY A 669 1.13 -19.49 17.51
C GLY A 669 0.39 -20.24 16.41
N LEU A 670 -0.26 -19.51 15.50
CA LEU A 670 -1.02 -20.10 14.39
C LEU A 670 -0.07 -20.72 13.36
N THR A 671 -0.31 -21.99 13.03
CA THR A 671 0.36 -22.75 11.98
C THR A 671 -0.68 -23.51 11.14
N PRO A 672 -0.33 -24.05 9.97
CA PRO A 672 -1.27 -24.84 9.18
C PRO A 672 -1.90 -26.02 9.93
N ASP A 673 -1.13 -26.65 10.83
CA ASP A 673 -1.53 -27.87 11.55
C ASP A 673 -2.16 -27.61 12.93
N GLY A 674 -2.28 -26.35 13.36
CA GLY A 674 -2.90 -26.00 14.64
C GLY A 674 -2.45 -24.66 15.24
N SER A 675 -2.62 -24.53 16.55
CA SER A 675 -2.24 -23.31 17.27
C SER A 675 -1.58 -23.62 18.62
N THR A 676 -0.45 -22.97 18.91
CA THR A 676 0.18 -23.02 20.25
C THR A 676 0.55 -21.60 20.70
N PRO A 677 -0.33 -20.91 21.44
CA PRO A 677 -0.10 -19.51 21.85
C PRO A 677 1.21 -19.30 22.60
N VAL A 678 1.85 -18.15 22.39
CA VAL A 678 3.07 -17.79 23.11
C VAL A 678 2.75 -17.31 24.52
N ASP A 679 3.65 -17.58 25.46
CA ASP A 679 3.55 -17.05 26.83
C ASP A 679 4.04 -15.59 26.85
N SER A 680 3.15 -14.66 26.52
CA SER A 680 3.42 -13.22 26.48
C SER A 680 2.21 -12.42 26.98
N PRO A 681 2.41 -11.29 27.69
CA PRO A 681 1.32 -10.37 28.02
C PRO A 681 0.53 -9.89 26.79
N LEU A 682 1.16 -9.81 25.62
CA LEU A 682 0.51 -9.44 24.37
C LEU A 682 -0.53 -10.46 23.90
N ALA A 683 -0.39 -11.73 24.30
CA ALA A 683 -1.30 -12.81 23.94
C ALA A 683 -2.44 -12.98 24.97
N GLN A 684 -2.45 -12.20 26.05
CA GLN A 684 -3.47 -12.32 27.10
C GLN A 684 -4.87 -11.95 26.57
N ASP A 685 -5.82 -12.87 26.74
CA ASP A 685 -7.20 -12.76 26.27
C ASP A 685 -7.33 -12.40 24.77
N LEU A 686 -6.28 -12.67 23.97
CA LEU A 686 -6.27 -12.45 22.54
C LEU A 686 -7.16 -13.50 21.85
N ARG A 687 -8.17 -13.03 21.10
CA ARG A 687 -9.16 -13.86 20.42
C ARG A 687 -9.40 -13.39 19.01
N LEU A 688 -9.55 -14.36 18.12
CA LEU A 688 -10.05 -14.18 16.76
C LEU A 688 -11.54 -14.53 16.75
N GLU A 689 -12.37 -13.54 16.51
CA GLU A 689 -13.82 -13.69 16.40
C GLU A 689 -14.17 -13.70 14.91
N ARG A 690 -14.87 -14.74 14.45
CA ARG A 690 -15.47 -14.80 13.12
C ARG A 690 -16.98 -14.68 13.30
N GLY A 691 -17.59 -13.64 12.73
CA GLY A 691 -19.04 -13.50 12.69
C GLY A 691 -19.69 -14.71 12.00
N GLU A 692 -20.90 -15.08 12.44
CA GLU A 692 -21.72 -16.13 11.83
C GLU A 692 -22.36 -15.71 10.51
#